data_AF-A0A7W8KLW7-F1
#
_entry.id   AF-A0A7W8KLW7-F1
#
_cell.length_a   1.000
_cell.length_b   1.000
_cell.length_c   1.000
_cell.angle_alpha   90.00
_cell.angle_beta   90.00
_cell.angle_gamma   90.00
#
_symmetry.space_group_name_H-M   'P 1'
#
loop_
_entity.id
_entity.type
_entity.pdbx_description
1 polymer ?
#
loop_
_entity_poly.entity_id
_entity_poly.type
_entity_poly.pdbx_seq_one_letter_code
_entity_poly.pdbx_strand_id
1 'polypeptide(L)'
;MTPWSDFSTTLTPFSPLALLRAAAALTLCPQNADRLLRLGAFAQAVLTVAPTQTGRSPDVQELRMLVNRAGSASGFSVMEDPSDNTFTEHLVLPYGDFVVFPGIEEEAVHHAEQLLEAARTLRQHEISDLDHAVRTCVALLTISDDVHRRSARFTNSGEVEQSPYLPGESDLAGLMDAATYSASQLTELLAARGLVLGDLARCITHLGAAAHHSPMLDGGMLSLQPIVSVGEQYVVFPVGYVLRAVRHLLLSPSTFTAVLEARYYAIAWAGVQTSLRRMGIVERLPGFTGKLTLPIHSAAFQIDRDTVLHVVLVGDPFRNYRPHDLFQPSDLSALQTPLDDSYAALATSLTVSSPAGPHVFSLVVFEGLGNLVQLPSLTARTAYALSVAVSDLDLMSYDFAGNPLGLLYFAQAVDGLFRRHHLGPVGMLDLFDAYCRHHDSFYLSDQAPPATLFVMPGGAGTVRRERRIELATHGVRYGPETIKVTNFYLDPTIRIFQSTDLLREGLLNFVVEGAFRCWVVAERGGAPGINLPMLAETLAYWLWQLLAHPVIKPPQADVPLRVVIVAVPPLPVDPAAALPGLRLLVAAARFTVVIQVDETFTAAFTTPDNTPERTWMHAVLDALIEVMVFHGTPVPWPSSEAVVAEVMGDPAKKKISVVDRPTLLLDGRGLGRSRVVQEHQVSRSLDDLANDLGPEFPVGTVLEGKAASTLLNAAVAKLFGQFTRLADELGAEAALPYFVQQHEATVTRTAVRQLNFEFTRRCFAAHPVIVRRLQEEYGQNNNTAIASRFVLEYLATRQPTGSFPPTLERYDRLVALASLIHAFGTNSDLAFHELSQVTAEILPSGRVATARGAYEPARAAFEVTMFSDVTRESLRIAQAYLGNDGARDDQLPARQELDTAMLAEVGWTLSDLLLFLDGVSALPGGAGGVEQRAEPEFVAAIAQELGWDEEAVRRCLAEFSLTGRAAFLRPSQPWRREDVEPWRFNRGLSYLRRPIILWQDGPALRVIWGPRAVTSAAHYLLDLLQTGRYRARSTALRRVLGDVNTRRGRAFNRQVAAFVLSLGLRPVQEQAKVFGAVRMRDGQGQDLGDIDVFAVDEPGRRIYCVECKNFAVARTAAEVHGLVEELEHGRPGERSIVERHVRRVDHVRDQLSAVLEHFSFSPGGWVVEGLIVFKHDSVAYPLSASPLPVLSFEQFAQRMTASCAPTRRQAY
;
A
#
# COMPACT_ATOMS: atom_id res chain seq x y z
N MET A 1 24.90 28.22 -37.62
CA MET A 1 25.64 27.35 -36.68
C MET A 1 27.12 27.68 -36.82
N THR A 2 27.85 27.84 -35.71
CA THR A 2 29.31 27.99 -35.74
C THR A 2 29.91 26.61 -36.05
N PRO A 3 30.87 26.48 -37.00
CA PRO A 3 31.58 25.22 -37.24
C PRO A 3 32.27 24.72 -35.96
N TRP A 4 32.26 23.40 -35.72
CA TRP A 4 32.91 22.80 -34.54
C TRP A 4 34.43 23.08 -34.48
N SER A 5 35.08 23.15 -35.65
CA SER A 5 36.49 23.55 -35.79
C SER A 5 36.79 24.93 -35.20
N ASP A 6 35.86 25.87 -35.37
CA ASP A 6 36.01 27.24 -34.90
C ASP A 6 35.85 27.30 -33.38
N PHE A 7 34.97 26.46 -32.80
CA PHE A 7 34.81 26.35 -31.35
C PHE A 7 36.08 25.83 -30.66
N SER A 8 36.72 24.79 -31.19
CA SER A 8 37.95 24.23 -30.59
C SER A 8 39.07 25.28 -30.50
N THR A 9 39.14 26.18 -31.48
CA THR A 9 40.09 27.31 -31.48
C THR A 9 39.79 28.33 -30.37
N THR A 10 38.53 28.50 -29.96
CA THR A 10 38.16 29.41 -28.87
C THR A 10 38.64 28.98 -27.48
N LEU A 11 39.06 27.73 -27.31
CA LEU A 11 39.61 27.21 -26.06
C LEU A 11 41.10 27.51 -25.87
N THR A 12 41.81 27.85 -26.95
CA THR A 12 43.27 28.09 -26.95
C THR A 12 43.79 29.16 -25.98
N PRO A 13 43.04 30.22 -25.59
CA PRO A 13 43.52 31.20 -24.62
C PRO A 13 43.57 30.69 -23.17
N PHE A 14 42.91 29.57 -22.87
CA PHE A 14 42.72 29.08 -21.52
C PHE A 14 43.67 27.93 -21.17
N SER A 15 43.97 27.77 -19.88
CA SER A 15 44.75 26.63 -19.39
C SER A 15 43.97 25.33 -19.60
N PRO A 16 44.53 24.33 -20.32
CA PRO A 16 43.85 23.05 -20.54
C PRO A 16 43.52 22.33 -19.24
N LEU A 17 44.41 22.41 -18.24
CA LEU A 17 44.17 21.83 -16.91
C LEU A 17 43.04 22.55 -16.19
N ALA A 18 42.96 23.89 -16.28
CA ALA A 18 41.88 24.65 -15.66
C ALA A 18 40.52 24.32 -16.31
N LEU A 19 40.48 24.24 -17.65
CA LEU A 19 39.28 23.84 -18.39
C LEU A 19 38.83 22.42 -18.02
N LEU A 20 39.76 21.47 -17.97
CA LEU A 20 39.50 20.07 -17.65
C LEU A 20 38.92 19.91 -16.24
N ARG A 21 39.56 20.54 -15.25
CA ARG A 21 39.10 20.51 -13.86
C ARG A 21 37.74 21.18 -13.69
N ALA A 22 37.54 22.34 -14.34
CA ALA A 22 36.28 23.05 -14.29
C ALA A 22 35.16 22.22 -14.93
N ALA A 23 35.40 21.62 -16.09
CA ALA A 23 34.43 20.76 -16.75
C ALA A 23 34.07 19.53 -15.90
N ALA A 24 35.06 18.88 -15.26
CA ALA A 24 34.82 17.78 -14.34
C ALA A 24 33.94 18.21 -13.16
N ALA A 25 34.22 19.37 -12.57
CA ALA A 25 33.41 19.94 -11.50
C ALA A 25 31.95 20.16 -11.90
N LEU A 26 31.68 20.64 -13.13
CA LEU A 26 30.30 20.85 -13.59
C LEU A 26 29.51 19.56 -13.75
N THR A 27 30.18 18.45 -14.09
CA THR A 27 29.54 17.13 -14.16
C THR A 27 29.19 16.55 -12.79
N LEU A 28 29.72 17.13 -11.72
CA LEU A 28 29.40 16.77 -10.33
C LEU A 28 28.23 17.58 -9.74
N CYS A 29 27.65 18.52 -10.50
CA CYS A 29 26.51 19.30 -10.02
C CYS A 29 25.18 18.62 -10.37
N PRO A 30 24.32 18.26 -9.40
CA PRO A 30 23.02 17.63 -9.66
C PRO A 30 22.12 18.44 -10.61
N GLN A 31 22.17 19.77 -10.56
CA GLN A 31 21.41 20.68 -11.41
C GLN A 31 21.77 20.56 -12.90
N ASN A 32 22.94 19.98 -13.20
CA ASN A 32 23.43 19.78 -14.55
C ASN A 32 23.10 18.37 -15.10
N ALA A 33 22.32 17.55 -14.39
CA ALA A 33 21.96 16.19 -14.82
C ALA A 33 21.32 16.17 -16.24
N ASP A 34 20.48 17.14 -16.56
CA ASP A 34 19.83 17.27 -17.88
C ASP A 34 20.71 17.97 -18.93
N ARG A 35 21.96 18.32 -18.57
CA ARG A 35 22.92 19.06 -19.39
C ARG A 35 24.21 18.26 -19.64
N LEU A 36 24.18 16.96 -19.36
CA LEU A 36 25.36 16.09 -19.49
C LEU A 36 25.81 15.93 -20.94
N LEU A 37 24.92 16.02 -21.94
CA LEU A 37 25.30 15.95 -23.35
C LEU A 37 26.17 17.14 -23.75
N ARG A 38 25.74 18.39 -23.52
CA ARG A 38 26.57 19.56 -23.82
C ARG A 38 27.86 19.60 -23.00
N LEU A 39 27.84 19.14 -21.75
CA LEU A 39 29.04 19.00 -20.94
C LEU A 39 30.00 17.94 -21.50
N GLY A 40 29.48 16.84 -22.06
CA GLY A 40 30.25 15.84 -22.78
C GLY A 40 30.86 16.37 -24.09
N ALA A 41 30.15 17.23 -24.82
CA ALA A 41 30.71 17.92 -25.99
C ALA A 41 31.85 18.86 -25.58
N PHE A 42 31.65 19.65 -24.52
CA PHE A 42 32.70 20.49 -23.96
C PHE A 42 33.91 19.65 -23.51
N ALA A 43 33.68 18.49 -22.90
CA ALA A 43 34.72 17.56 -22.48
C ALA A 43 35.61 17.09 -23.63
N GLN A 44 34.99 16.66 -24.72
CA GLN A 44 35.69 16.21 -25.91
C GLN A 44 36.47 17.35 -26.58
N ALA A 45 35.93 18.58 -26.58
CA ALA A 45 36.64 19.73 -27.11
C ALA A 45 37.91 20.04 -26.31
N VAL A 46 37.85 19.99 -24.97
CA VAL A 46 39.00 20.23 -24.08
C VAL A 46 40.14 19.23 -24.34
N LEU A 47 39.82 17.97 -24.65
CA LEU A 47 40.84 16.96 -24.99
C LEU A 47 41.65 17.27 -26.25
N THR A 48 41.10 18.03 -27.19
CA THR A 48 41.78 18.41 -28.44
C THR A 48 42.77 19.56 -28.25
N VAL A 49 42.76 20.22 -27.09
CA VAL A 49 43.66 21.35 -26.81
C VAL A 49 45.06 20.83 -26.52
N ALA A 50 46.05 21.39 -27.22
CA ALA A 50 47.45 21.03 -27.02
C ALA A 50 47.90 21.32 -25.57
N PRO A 51 48.70 20.44 -24.94
CA PRO A 51 49.21 20.62 -23.59
C PRO A 51 50.20 21.80 -23.55
N THR A 52 49.69 23.02 -23.36
CA THR A 52 50.50 24.23 -23.17
C THR A 52 50.22 24.81 -21.79
N GLN A 53 51.26 24.98 -20.97
CA GLN A 53 51.15 25.39 -19.56
C GLN A 53 50.85 26.90 -19.35
N THR A 54 50.64 27.68 -20.42
CA THR A 54 50.70 29.15 -20.38
C THR A 54 49.36 29.88 -20.59
N GLY A 55 48.21 29.19 -20.52
CA GLY A 55 46.88 29.81 -20.62
C GLY A 55 46.32 30.31 -19.28
N ARG A 56 45.34 31.22 -19.29
CA ARG A 56 44.65 31.70 -18.07
C ARG A 56 43.46 30.79 -17.69
N SER A 57 42.99 30.85 -16.44
CA SER A 57 41.72 30.20 -16.07
C SER A 57 40.52 31.00 -16.61
N PRO A 58 39.45 30.35 -17.08
CA PRO A 58 38.20 31.03 -17.41
C PRO A 58 37.52 31.51 -16.12
N ASP A 59 36.86 32.66 -16.18
CA ASP A 59 35.90 33.05 -15.13
C ASP A 59 34.56 32.30 -15.28
N VAL A 60 33.66 32.48 -14.31
CA VAL A 60 32.35 31.80 -14.28
C VAL A 60 31.49 32.14 -15.51
N GLN A 61 31.49 33.40 -15.97
CA GLN A 61 30.69 33.83 -17.10
C GLN A 61 31.25 33.30 -18.42
N GLU A 62 32.57 33.31 -18.55
CA GLU A 62 33.29 32.71 -19.68
C GLU A 62 33.04 31.21 -19.75
N LEU A 63 33.14 30.50 -18.62
CA LEU A 63 32.86 29.06 -18.56
C LEU A 63 31.42 28.75 -18.99
N ARG A 64 30.44 29.56 -18.56
CA ARG A 64 29.04 29.45 -19.01
C ARG A 64 28.91 29.59 -20.52
N MET A 65 29.56 30.59 -21.09
CA MET A 65 29.54 30.85 -22.53
C MET A 65 30.18 29.69 -23.30
N LEU A 66 31.30 29.16 -22.82
CA LEU A 66 32.00 28.05 -23.45
C LEU A 66 31.14 26.77 -23.47
N VAL A 67 30.51 26.40 -22.36
CA VAL A 67 29.65 25.20 -22.28
C VAL A 67 28.42 25.35 -23.18
N ASN A 68 27.75 26.50 -23.15
CA ASN A 68 26.60 26.74 -24.02
C ASN A 68 26.99 26.71 -25.50
N ARG A 69 28.12 27.32 -25.85
CA ARG A 69 28.63 27.31 -27.24
C ARG A 69 29.03 25.91 -27.69
N ALA A 70 29.58 25.08 -26.80
CA ALA A 70 29.86 23.67 -27.08
C ALA A 70 28.58 22.92 -27.46
N GLY A 71 27.52 23.02 -26.64
CA GLY A 71 26.23 22.38 -26.90
C GLY A 71 25.55 22.85 -28.19
N SER A 72 25.60 24.16 -28.48
CA SER A 72 25.02 24.70 -29.71
C SER A 72 25.85 24.37 -30.97
N ALA A 73 27.18 24.30 -30.86
CA ALA A 73 28.05 23.97 -31.98
C ALA A 73 28.03 22.46 -32.31
N SER A 74 27.84 21.59 -31.31
CA SER A 74 27.65 20.15 -31.51
C SER A 74 26.23 19.78 -31.95
N GLY A 75 25.25 20.64 -31.69
CA GLY A 75 23.82 20.32 -31.85
C GLY A 75 23.24 19.56 -30.67
N PHE A 76 24.02 19.23 -29.64
CA PHE A 76 23.54 18.45 -28.50
C PHE A 76 22.56 19.22 -27.61
N SER A 77 22.59 20.56 -27.63
CA SER A 77 21.67 21.36 -26.79
C SER A 77 20.19 21.19 -27.15
N VAL A 78 19.86 20.69 -28.35
CA VAL A 78 18.47 20.41 -28.78
C VAL A 78 18.09 18.92 -28.63
N MET A 79 19.02 18.08 -28.16
CA MET A 79 18.84 16.64 -27.95
C MET A 79 18.74 16.28 -26.45
N GLU A 80 18.72 17.27 -25.57
CA GLU A 80 18.69 17.07 -24.13
C GLU A 80 17.26 16.92 -23.63
N ASP A 81 16.94 15.71 -23.17
CA ASP A 81 15.71 15.38 -22.45
C ASP A 81 15.94 15.35 -20.93
N PRO A 82 14.88 15.43 -20.10
CA PRO A 82 14.99 15.19 -18.67
C PRO A 82 15.64 13.83 -18.38
N SER A 83 16.57 13.77 -17.42
CA SER A 83 17.26 12.52 -17.10
C SER A 83 16.32 11.50 -16.46
N ASP A 84 16.34 10.26 -16.97
CA ASP A 84 15.66 9.11 -16.36
C ASP A 84 16.44 8.49 -15.20
N ASN A 85 17.72 8.86 -15.05
CA ASN A 85 18.57 8.38 -13.98
C ASN A 85 18.46 9.26 -12.73
N THR A 86 18.77 8.68 -11.58
CA THR A 86 19.13 9.47 -10.40
C THR A 86 20.54 10.02 -10.60
N PHE A 87 20.83 11.15 -9.94
CA PHE A 87 22.14 11.78 -10.08
C PHE A 87 23.29 10.86 -9.61
N THR A 88 23.07 10.11 -8.53
CA THR A 88 23.99 9.10 -7.99
C THR A 88 23.24 7.86 -7.55
N GLU A 89 23.89 6.70 -7.61
CA GLU A 89 23.32 5.41 -7.22
C GLU A 89 24.33 4.52 -6.49
N HIS A 90 23.84 3.62 -5.66
CA HIS A 90 24.64 2.55 -5.08
C HIS A 90 24.80 1.41 -6.08
N LEU A 91 26.06 1.00 -6.32
CA LEU A 91 26.41 -0.24 -7.00
C LEU A 91 27.01 -1.17 -5.94
N VAL A 92 26.31 -2.26 -5.64
CA VAL A 92 26.67 -3.15 -4.53
C VAL A 92 27.30 -4.42 -5.05
N LEU A 93 28.54 -4.68 -4.62
CA LEU A 93 29.25 -5.92 -4.89
C LEU A 93 29.66 -6.58 -3.57
N PRO A 94 29.95 -7.90 -3.54
CA PRO A 94 30.50 -8.53 -2.34
C PRO A 94 31.77 -7.86 -1.80
N TYR A 95 32.55 -7.22 -2.69
CA TYR A 95 33.78 -6.49 -2.36
C TYR A 95 33.55 -5.09 -1.75
N GLY A 96 32.33 -4.55 -1.82
CA GLY A 96 32.00 -3.23 -1.29
C GLY A 96 30.76 -2.59 -1.92
N ASP A 97 30.31 -1.53 -1.27
CA ASP A 97 29.28 -0.62 -1.76
C ASP A 97 29.96 0.61 -2.38
N PHE A 98 29.59 0.97 -3.61
CA PHE A 98 30.19 2.07 -4.35
C PHE A 98 29.13 3.07 -4.81
N VAL A 99 29.32 4.35 -4.50
CA VAL A 99 28.45 5.40 -5.07
C VAL A 99 28.95 5.79 -6.45
N VAL A 100 28.10 5.61 -7.45
CA VAL A 100 28.39 5.83 -8.87
C VAL A 100 27.52 6.91 -9.49
N PHE A 101 27.98 7.48 -10.59
CA PHE A 101 27.27 8.48 -11.38
C PHE A 101 26.73 7.81 -12.66
N PRO A 102 25.42 7.53 -12.77
CA PRO A 102 24.82 6.83 -13.92
C PRO A 102 25.02 7.54 -15.26
N GLY A 103 25.10 8.87 -15.22
CA GLY A 103 25.20 9.68 -16.43
C GLY A 103 23.92 9.61 -17.29
N ILE A 104 24.10 9.67 -18.61
CA ILE A 104 23.00 9.68 -19.59
C ILE A 104 22.55 8.27 -20.01
N GLU A 105 23.25 7.23 -19.59
CA GLU A 105 22.94 5.86 -20.01
C GLU A 105 21.89 5.24 -19.11
N GLU A 106 20.77 4.83 -19.69
CA GLU A 106 19.74 4.08 -18.99
C GLU A 106 20.31 2.74 -18.47
N GLU A 107 19.91 2.39 -17.25
CA GLU A 107 20.23 1.09 -16.62
C GLU A 107 21.73 0.79 -16.48
N ALA A 108 22.62 1.78 -16.59
CA ALA A 108 24.07 1.58 -16.55
C ALA A 108 24.56 0.87 -15.28
N VAL A 109 23.97 1.22 -14.13
CA VAL A 109 24.27 0.60 -12.84
C VAL A 109 23.84 -0.86 -12.81
N HIS A 110 22.64 -1.15 -13.32
CA HIS A 110 22.08 -2.50 -13.41
C HIS A 110 22.97 -3.41 -14.26
N HIS A 111 23.32 -2.98 -15.48
CA HIS A 111 24.18 -3.74 -16.37
C HIS A 111 25.57 -3.98 -15.76
N ALA A 112 26.17 -2.96 -15.15
CA ALA A 112 27.50 -3.07 -14.53
C ALA A 112 27.49 -4.03 -13.34
N GLU A 113 26.48 -3.93 -12.46
CA GLU A 113 26.32 -4.82 -11.31
C GLU A 113 26.12 -6.28 -11.75
N GLN A 114 25.22 -6.53 -12.71
CA GLN A 114 24.99 -7.88 -13.25
C GLN A 114 26.24 -8.47 -13.93
N LEU A 115 26.97 -7.70 -14.74
CA LEU A 115 28.19 -8.17 -15.42
C LEU A 115 29.30 -8.51 -14.42
N LEU A 116 29.49 -7.68 -13.39
CA LEU A 116 30.49 -7.92 -12.35
C LEU A 116 30.11 -9.12 -11.48
N GLU A 117 28.83 -9.28 -11.17
CA GLU A 117 28.33 -10.46 -10.47
C GLU A 117 28.49 -11.73 -11.31
N ALA A 118 28.18 -11.67 -12.62
CA ALA A 118 28.44 -12.76 -13.56
C ALA A 118 29.92 -13.13 -13.59
N ALA A 119 30.80 -12.14 -13.71
CA ALA A 119 32.25 -12.33 -13.72
C ALA A 119 32.76 -12.98 -12.43
N ARG A 120 32.22 -12.58 -11.27
CA ARG A 120 32.58 -13.14 -9.96
C ARG A 120 32.29 -14.63 -9.85
N THR A 121 31.20 -15.11 -10.45
CA THR A 121 30.83 -16.54 -10.40
C THR A 121 31.72 -17.44 -11.26
N LEU A 122 32.58 -16.86 -12.09
CA LEU A 122 33.53 -17.59 -12.95
C LEU A 122 34.86 -17.83 -12.23
N ARG A 123 35.49 -18.96 -12.53
CA ARG A 123 36.83 -19.30 -12.02
C ARG A 123 37.90 -18.60 -12.86
N GLN A 124 39.03 -18.27 -12.21
CA GLN A 124 40.19 -17.58 -12.82
C GLN A 124 40.75 -18.23 -14.10
N HIS A 125 40.50 -19.52 -14.33
CA HIS A 125 41.01 -20.26 -15.50
C HIS A 125 40.03 -20.29 -16.68
N GLU A 126 38.78 -19.83 -16.50
CA GLU A 126 37.76 -19.85 -17.55
C GLU A 126 37.96 -18.70 -18.54
N ILE A 127 38.48 -17.55 -18.09
CA ILE A 127 38.74 -16.36 -18.91
C ILE A 127 40.00 -15.63 -18.40
N SER A 128 41.10 -15.70 -19.14
CA SER A 128 42.44 -15.25 -18.68
C SER A 128 42.53 -13.74 -18.37
N ASP A 129 41.79 -12.89 -19.08
CA ASP A 129 41.87 -11.42 -18.92
C ASP A 129 40.83 -10.89 -17.93
N LEU A 130 39.91 -11.73 -17.45
CA LEU A 130 38.74 -11.30 -16.66
C LEU A 130 39.14 -10.73 -15.31
N ASP A 131 40.06 -11.37 -14.58
CA ASP A 131 40.51 -10.90 -13.26
C ASP A 131 41.13 -9.50 -13.34
N HIS A 132 41.95 -9.23 -14.36
CA HIS A 132 42.55 -7.92 -14.56
C HIS A 132 41.49 -6.87 -14.93
N ALA A 133 40.51 -7.23 -15.76
CA ALA A 133 39.38 -6.36 -16.08
C ALA A 133 38.55 -6.04 -14.83
N VAL A 134 38.19 -7.06 -14.02
CA VAL A 134 37.44 -6.87 -12.76
C VAL A 134 38.22 -5.99 -11.79
N ARG A 135 39.53 -6.21 -11.62
CA ARG A 135 40.38 -5.33 -10.79
C ARG A 135 40.38 -3.87 -11.27
N THR A 136 40.46 -3.67 -12.58
CA THR A 136 40.37 -2.34 -13.20
C THR A 136 38.99 -1.71 -12.94
N CYS A 137 37.91 -2.48 -13.08
CA CYS A 137 36.56 -2.02 -12.79
C CYS A 137 36.41 -1.61 -11.32
N VAL A 138 36.90 -2.41 -10.37
CA VAL A 138 36.86 -2.07 -8.94
C VAL A 138 37.70 -0.82 -8.64
N ALA A 139 38.84 -0.63 -9.33
CA ALA A 139 39.64 0.60 -9.21
C ALA A 139 38.86 1.84 -9.68
N LEU A 140 38.18 1.75 -10.82
CA LEU A 140 37.32 2.79 -11.35
C LEU A 140 36.13 3.13 -10.43
N LEU A 141 35.44 2.10 -9.92
CA LEU A 141 34.33 2.26 -8.98
C LEU A 141 34.80 2.88 -7.65
N THR A 142 35.99 2.50 -7.17
CA THR A 142 36.63 3.09 -5.99
C THR A 142 36.88 4.57 -6.17
N ILE A 143 37.34 4.98 -7.36
CA ILE A 143 37.53 6.40 -7.68
C ILE A 143 36.18 7.13 -7.72
N SER A 144 35.15 6.56 -8.34
CA SER A 144 33.82 7.19 -8.37
C SER A 144 33.27 7.44 -6.97
N ASP A 145 33.35 6.43 -6.09
CA ASP A 145 32.91 6.53 -4.69
C ASP A 145 33.68 7.62 -3.92
N ASP A 146 34.99 7.71 -4.14
CA ASP A 146 35.82 8.74 -3.52
C ASP A 146 35.51 10.15 -4.06
N VAL A 147 35.30 10.29 -5.37
CA VAL A 147 34.87 11.56 -5.99
C VAL A 147 33.53 12.01 -5.42
N HIS A 148 32.56 11.11 -5.26
CA HIS A 148 31.30 11.40 -4.59
C HIS A 148 31.54 11.90 -3.16
N ARG A 149 32.31 11.17 -2.35
CA ARG A 149 32.61 11.52 -0.96
C ARG A 149 33.28 12.90 -0.82
N ARG A 150 34.20 13.24 -1.72
CA ARG A 150 34.92 14.53 -1.74
C ARG A 150 34.05 15.69 -2.23
N SER A 151 33.10 15.41 -3.13
CA SER A 151 32.23 16.43 -3.74
C SER A 151 30.95 16.71 -2.95
N ALA A 152 30.44 15.75 -2.17
CA ALA A 152 29.12 15.81 -1.50
C ALA A 152 28.88 17.07 -0.65
N ARG A 153 29.93 17.69 -0.11
CA ARG A 153 29.84 18.92 0.71
C ARG A 153 29.71 20.21 -0.11
N PHE A 154 29.92 20.15 -1.42
CA PHE A 154 29.89 21.27 -2.36
C PHE A 154 28.73 21.16 -3.35
N THR A 155 27.99 20.06 -3.32
CA THR A 155 26.83 19.82 -4.17
C THR A 155 25.56 20.22 -3.42
N ASN A 156 24.83 21.19 -3.96
CA ASN A 156 23.50 21.55 -3.45
C ASN A 156 22.43 20.83 -4.29
N SER A 157 21.29 20.51 -3.68
CA SER A 157 20.07 20.21 -4.43
C SER A 157 19.45 21.53 -4.90
N GLY A 158 19.10 21.66 -6.17
CA GLY A 158 18.46 22.85 -6.71
C GLY A 158 17.61 22.54 -7.93
N GLU A 159 16.76 23.49 -8.33
CA GLU A 159 15.94 23.35 -9.53
C GLU A 159 16.82 23.27 -10.79
N VAL A 160 16.37 22.47 -11.75
CA VAL A 160 17.05 22.33 -13.03
C VAL A 160 16.75 23.56 -13.90
N GLU A 161 17.79 24.27 -14.33
CA GLU A 161 17.67 25.45 -15.19
C GLU A 161 17.86 25.10 -16.68
N GLN A 162 17.38 25.96 -17.59
CA GLN A 162 17.63 25.84 -19.03
C GLN A 162 19.10 26.07 -19.42
N SER A 163 19.85 26.79 -18.59
CA SER A 163 21.29 27.02 -18.75
C SER A 163 22.08 26.10 -17.80
N PRO A 164 23.35 25.76 -18.12
CA PRO A 164 24.20 25.02 -17.20
C PRO A 164 24.36 25.79 -15.90
N TYR A 165 24.10 25.12 -14.79
CA TYR A 165 24.35 25.62 -13.45
C TYR A 165 25.84 25.72 -13.19
N LEU A 166 26.25 26.85 -12.59
CA LEU A 166 27.62 27.12 -12.19
C LEU A 166 27.63 27.46 -10.71
N PRO A 167 28.33 26.68 -9.88
CA PRO A 167 28.44 26.96 -8.46
C PRO A 167 29.26 28.23 -8.20
N GLY A 168 29.15 28.78 -6.99
CA GLY A 168 30.00 29.90 -6.56
C GLY A 168 31.48 29.51 -6.59
N GLU A 169 32.38 30.51 -6.68
CA GLU A 169 33.83 30.26 -6.89
C GLU A 169 34.44 29.28 -5.87
N SER A 170 34.06 29.37 -4.60
CA SER A 170 34.53 28.47 -3.54
C SER A 170 34.07 27.02 -3.75
N ASP A 171 32.79 26.82 -4.06
CA ASP A 171 32.20 25.50 -4.29
C ASP A 171 32.76 24.88 -5.59
N LEU A 172 32.94 25.70 -6.64
CA LEU A 172 33.56 25.28 -7.88
C LEU A 172 34.99 24.79 -7.65
N ALA A 173 35.80 25.51 -6.88
CA ALA A 173 37.15 25.08 -6.52
C ALA A 173 37.15 23.76 -5.73
N GLY A 174 36.21 23.61 -4.78
CA GLY A 174 36.03 22.37 -4.02
C GLY A 174 35.68 21.16 -4.90
N LEU A 175 34.80 21.35 -5.89
CA LEU A 175 34.43 20.32 -6.87
C LEU A 175 35.58 20.02 -7.85
N MET A 176 36.34 21.03 -8.27
CA MET A 176 37.54 20.85 -9.10
C MET A 176 38.60 20.02 -8.36
N ASP A 177 38.77 20.25 -7.06
CA ASP A 177 39.66 19.44 -6.22
C ASP A 177 39.12 18.01 -6.08
N ALA A 178 37.81 17.82 -5.88
CA ALA A 178 37.20 16.50 -5.69
C ALA A 178 37.45 15.52 -6.85
N ALA A 179 37.47 16.00 -8.09
CA ALA A 179 37.75 15.20 -9.29
C ALA A 179 39.24 15.07 -9.65
N THR A 180 40.14 15.71 -8.90
CA THR A 180 41.58 15.78 -9.22
C THR A 180 42.41 15.02 -8.17
N TYR A 181 43.42 14.29 -8.66
CA TYR A 181 44.33 13.51 -7.83
C TYR A 181 45.79 13.68 -8.28
N SER A 182 46.71 13.57 -7.33
CA SER A 182 48.13 13.27 -7.58
C SER A 182 48.36 11.76 -7.65
N ALA A 183 49.49 11.33 -8.23
CA ALA A 183 49.89 9.92 -8.28
C ALA A 183 49.91 9.25 -6.88
N SER A 184 50.39 9.96 -5.85
CA SER A 184 50.45 9.47 -4.48
C SER A 184 49.05 9.28 -3.88
N GLN A 185 48.14 10.23 -4.10
CA GLN A 185 46.75 10.14 -3.61
C GLN A 185 46.00 8.95 -4.24
N LEU A 186 46.15 8.73 -5.55
CA LEU A 186 45.55 7.55 -6.19
C LEU A 186 46.16 6.25 -5.67
N THR A 187 47.48 6.21 -5.48
CA THR A 187 48.15 5.01 -4.95
C THR A 187 47.64 4.66 -3.55
N GLU A 188 47.50 5.65 -2.67
CA GLU A 188 46.96 5.47 -1.32
C GLU A 188 45.50 4.98 -1.34
N LEU A 189 44.65 5.61 -2.16
CA LEU A 189 43.24 5.24 -2.30
C LEU A 189 43.06 3.79 -2.78
N LEU A 190 43.85 3.37 -3.75
CA LEU A 190 43.79 2.01 -4.33
C LEU A 190 44.39 0.95 -3.40
N ALA A 191 45.47 1.28 -2.69
CA ALA A 191 46.14 0.36 -1.77
C ALA A 191 45.20 -0.15 -0.66
N ALA A 192 44.25 0.68 -0.20
CA ALA A 192 43.24 0.30 0.79
C ALA A 192 42.37 -0.90 0.37
N ARG A 193 42.31 -1.22 -0.93
CA ARG A 193 41.58 -2.37 -1.51
C ARG A 193 42.51 -3.39 -2.18
N GLY A 194 43.82 -3.32 -1.95
CA GLY A 194 44.80 -4.23 -2.58
C GLY A 194 45.00 -3.98 -4.08
N LEU A 195 44.71 -2.78 -4.56
CA LEU A 195 44.86 -2.36 -5.95
C LEU A 195 46.11 -1.48 -6.12
N VAL A 196 46.64 -1.41 -7.35
CA VAL A 196 47.81 -0.59 -7.68
C VAL A 196 47.47 0.39 -8.80
N LEU A 197 48.20 1.52 -8.89
CA LEU A 197 47.98 2.52 -9.94
C LEU A 197 48.06 1.93 -11.35
N GLY A 198 48.90 0.89 -11.55
CA GLY A 198 49.00 0.16 -12.81
C GLY A 198 47.72 -0.55 -13.24
N ASP A 199 46.79 -0.85 -12.32
CA ASP A 199 45.48 -1.43 -12.66
C ASP A 199 44.64 -0.42 -13.47
N LEU A 200 44.92 0.89 -13.43
CA LEU A 200 44.19 1.92 -14.20
C LEU A 200 44.79 2.21 -15.58
N ALA A 201 45.90 1.57 -15.96
CA ALA A 201 46.66 1.95 -17.15
C ALA A 201 45.83 1.98 -18.45
N ARG A 202 44.84 1.09 -18.59
CA ARG A 202 43.94 1.02 -19.76
C ARG A 202 42.87 2.12 -19.79
N CYS A 203 42.67 2.82 -18.68
CA CYS A 203 41.62 3.82 -18.48
C CYS A 203 42.16 5.26 -18.38
N ILE A 204 43.47 5.45 -18.63
CA ILE A 204 44.13 6.75 -18.59
C ILE A 204 44.41 7.23 -20.03
N THR A 205 44.10 8.49 -20.31
CA THR A 205 44.44 9.20 -21.55
C THR A 205 45.23 10.48 -21.27
N HIS A 206 45.67 11.18 -22.32
CA HIS A 206 46.45 12.41 -22.24
C HIS A 206 45.84 13.53 -23.09
N LEU A 207 46.12 14.79 -22.74
CA LEU A 207 45.73 15.94 -23.57
C LEU A 207 46.37 15.88 -24.95
N GLY A 208 45.60 16.24 -25.98
CA GLY A 208 46.04 16.20 -27.38
C GLY A 208 46.05 14.80 -28.00
N ALA A 209 45.61 13.76 -27.28
CA ALA A 209 45.48 12.41 -27.84
C ALA A 209 44.25 12.23 -28.75
N ALA A 210 43.28 13.15 -28.69
CA ALA A 210 42.10 13.14 -29.56
C ALA A 210 42.29 13.98 -30.84
N ALA A 211 41.77 13.51 -31.96
CA ALA A 211 41.75 14.27 -33.22
C ALA A 211 40.69 15.38 -33.22
N HIS A 212 40.89 16.45 -34.01
CA HIS A 212 39.93 17.55 -34.18
C HIS A 212 38.70 17.14 -35.03
N HIS A 213 37.87 16.25 -34.50
CA HIS A 213 36.59 15.86 -35.09
C HIS A 213 35.41 16.43 -34.29
N SER A 214 34.23 16.46 -34.91
CA SER A 214 32.97 16.74 -34.22
C SER A 214 32.80 15.81 -33.02
N PRO A 215 32.19 16.28 -31.91
CA PRO A 215 32.08 15.48 -30.70
C PRO A 215 31.11 14.33 -30.97
N MET A 216 31.44 13.16 -30.42
CA MET A 216 30.64 11.96 -30.55
C MET A 216 29.64 11.88 -29.39
N LEU A 217 28.39 11.48 -29.66
CA LEU A 217 27.36 11.27 -28.63
C LEU A 217 27.81 10.23 -27.60
N ASP A 218 28.63 9.29 -28.05
CA ASP A 218 29.18 8.19 -27.28
C ASP A 218 30.31 8.61 -26.34
N GLY A 219 30.70 9.89 -26.27
CA GLY A 219 31.79 10.38 -25.42
C GLY A 219 33.21 10.21 -25.99
N GLY A 220 33.37 9.53 -27.12
CA GLY A 220 34.65 9.28 -27.78
C GLY A 220 35.65 8.54 -26.89
N MET A 221 36.92 8.94 -26.93
CA MET A 221 38.00 8.30 -26.16
C MET A 221 37.76 8.29 -24.64
N LEU A 222 37.05 9.29 -24.10
CA LEU A 222 36.77 9.41 -22.66
C LEU A 222 35.85 8.30 -22.14
N SER A 223 35.13 7.65 -23.03
CA SER A 223 34.26 6.51 -22.69
C SER A 223 35.03 5.26 -22.32
N LEU A 224 36.25 5.12 -22.83
CA LEU A 224 37.16 4.03 -22.50
C LEU A 224 38.20 4.48 -21.46
N GLN A 225 38.59 5.74 -21.54
CA GLN A 225 39.65 6.33 -20.74
C GLN A 225 39.15 7.58 -20.00
N PRO A 226 38.30 7.42 -18.97
CA PRO A 226 37.69 8.54 -18.24
C PRO A 226 38.67 9.26 -17.31
N ILE A 227 39.95 8.89 -17.28
CA ILE A 227 40.98 9.55 -16.47
C ILE A 227 41.96 10.26 -17.40
N VAL A 228 42.10 11.57 -17.26
CA VAL A 228 43.02 12.36 -18.08
C VAL A 228 44.25 12.74 -17.26
N SER A 229 45.44 12.35 -17.73
CA SER A 229 46.72 12.70 -17.13
C SER A 229 47.27 13.99 -17.76
N VAL A 230 47.63 14.95 -16.90
CA VAL A 230 48.27 16.22 -17.27
C VAL A 230 49.43 16.49 -16.31
N GLY A 231 50.65 16.17 -16.74
CA GLY A 231 51.81 16.16 -15.84
C GLY A 231 51.61 15.13 -14.72
N GLU A 232 51.81 15.56 -13.47
CA GLU A 232 51.63 14.72 -12.26
C GLU A 232 50.18 14.67 -11.73
N GLN A 233 49.22 15.28 -12.45
CA GLN A 233 47.82 15.32 -12.05
C GLN A 233 46.96 14.39 -12.92
N TYR A 234 45.99 13.74 -12.28
CA TYR A 234 44.98 12.88 -12.87
C TYR A 234 43.61 13.49 -12.59
N VAL A 235 42.83 13.76 -13.64
CA VAL A 235 41.47 14.30 -13.52
C VAL A 235 40.48 13.26 -14.02
N VAL A 236 39.51 12.91 -13.19
CA VAL A 236 38.42 11.99 -13.54
C VAL A 236 37.35 12.76 -14.29
N PHE A 237 37.18 12.47 -15.57
CA PHE A 237 36.39 13.32 -16.45
C PHE A 237 35.90 12.63 -17.74
N PRO A 238 34.60 12.74 -18.07
CA PRO A 238 33.46 12.98 -17.18
C PRO A 238 33.29 11.84 -16.18
N VAL A 239 32.92 12.14 -14.94
CA VAL A 239 32.73 11.09 -13.92
C VAL A 239 31.62 10.09 -14.31
N GLY A 240 30.58 10.54 -15.02
CA GLY A 240 29.52 9.67 -15.53
C GLY A 240 29.97 8.65 -16.58
N TYR A 241 31.20 8.78 -17.13
CA TYR A 241 31.75 7.81 -18.08
C TYR A 241 32.47 6.65 -17.37
N VAL A 242 32.58 6.67 -16.04
CA VAL A 242 33.18 5.57 -15.27
C VAL A 242 32.44 4.26 -15.51
N LEU A 243 31.10 4.25 -15.39
CA LEU A 243 30.29 3.04 -15.62
C LEU A 243 30.37 2.55 -17.07
N ARG A 244 30.48 3.49 -18.01
CA ARG A 244 30.70 3.18 -19.42
C ARG A 244 32.05 2.47 -19.62
N ALA A 245 33.12 2.97 -19.02
CA ALA A 245 34.43 2.32 -19.07
C ALA A 245 34.42 0.93 -18.42
N VAL A 246 33.77 0.79 -17.25
CA VAL A 246 33.54 -0.51 -16.58
C VAL A 246 32.88 -1.51 -17.53
N ARG A 247 31.80 -1.09 -18.20
CA ARG A 247 31.10 -1.93 -19.18
C ARG A 247 32.02 -2.32 -20.34
N HIS A 248 32.73 -1.37 -20.95
CA HIS A 248 33.62 -1.65 -22.08
C HIS A 248 34.76 -2.63 -21.74
N LEU A 249 35.29 -2.58 -20.51
CA LEU A 249 36.30 -3.52 -20.02
C LEU A 249 35.78 -4.95 -19.95
N LEU A 250 34.52 -5.13 -19.55
CA LEU A 250 33.88 -6.45 -19.43
C LEU A 250 33.37 -6.96 -20.78
N LEU A 251 33.03 -6.07 -21.70
CA LEU A 251 32.51 -6.37 -23.04
C LEU A 251 33.59 -6.48 -24.13
N SER A 252 34.87 -6.46 -23.77
CA SER A 252 35.95 -6.63 -24.74
C SER A 252 35.97 -8.06 -25.32
N PRO A 253 36.48 -8.28 -26.55
CA PRO A 253 36.55 -9.62 -27.14
C PRO A 253 37.33 -10.65 -26.31
N SER A 254 38.26 -10.21 -25.44
CA SER A 254 39.03 -11.11 -24.57
C SER A 254 38.36 -11.44 -23.24
N THR A 255 37.31 -10.69 -22.86
CA THR A 255 36.58 -10.87 -21.59
C THR A 255 35.15 -11.39 -21.81
N PHE A 256 34.43 -10.91 -22.83
CA PHE A 256 33.05 -11.29 -23.11
C PHE A 256 32.99 -12.57 -23.97
N THR A 257 33.27 -13.68 -23.32
CA THR A 257 33.14 -15.02 -23.92
C THR A 257 31.71 -15.54 -23.79
N ALA A 258 31.38 -16.60 -24.54
CA ALA A 258 30.09 -17.29 -24.43
C ALA A 258 29.77 -17.77 -22.99
N VAL A 259 30.80 -18.00 -22.16
CA VAL A 259 30.63 -18.42 -20.77
C VAL A 259 30.15 -17.25 -19.90
N LEU A 260 30.73 -16.06 -20.07
CA LEU A 260 30.29 -14.85 -19.36
C LEU A 260 28.90 -14.42 -19.84
N GLU A 261 28.66 -14.46 -21.15
CA GLU A 261 27.34 -14.22 -21.75
C GLU A 261 26.27 -15.14 -21.13
N ALA A 262 26.54 -16.44 -21.02
CA ALA A 262 25.61 -17.39 -20.42
C ALA A 262 25.36 -17.14 -18.92
N ARG A 263 26.38 -16.71 -18.15
CA ARG A 263 26.21 -16.36 -16.73
C ARG A 263 25.40 -15.09 -16.54
N TYR A 264 25.66 -14.07 -17.35
CA TYR A 264 24.94 -12.80 -17.35
C TYR A 264 23.43 -13.04 -17.53
N TYR A 265 23.04 -13.76 -18.60
CA TYR A 265 21.64 -14.05 -18.85
C TYR A 265 21.00 -15.01 -17.83
N ALA A 266 21.78 -15.88 -17.18
CA ALA A 266 21.28 -16.68 -16.07
C ALA A 266 20.93 -15.83 -14.83
N ILE A 267 21.73 -14.79 -14.54
CA ILE A 267 21.44 -13.82 -13.47
C ILE A 267 20.22 -12.99 -13.82
N ALA A 268 20.14 -12.45 -15.04
CA ALA A 268 18.96 -11.74 -15.53
C ALA A 268 17.68 -12.59 -15.41
N TRP A 269 17.73 -13.86 -15.82
CA TRP A 269 16.61 -14.80 -15.68
C TRP A 269 16.22 -15.04 -14.22
N ALA A 270 17.20 -15.17 -13.32
CA ALA A 270 16.95 -15.28 -11.90
C ALA A 270 16.31 -14.00 -11.31
N GLY A 271 16.65 -12.83 -11.85
CA GLY A 271 15.99 -11.55 -11.57
C GLY A 271 14.52 -11.57 -11.98
N VAL A 272 14.21 -11.94 -13.22
CA VAL A 272 12.83 -12.10 -13.72
C VAL A 272 12.01 -13.02 -12.82
N GLN A 273 12.55 -14.17 -12.45
CA GLN A 273 11.87 -15.10 -11.53
C GLN A 273 11.61 -14.49 -10.15
N THR A 274 12.50 -13.61 -9.66
CA THR A 274 12.32 -12.90 -8.40
C THR A 274 11.17 -11.91 -8.49
N SER A 275 11.12 -11.11 -9.55
CA SER A 275 10.03 -10.17 -9.81
C SER A 275 8.68 -10.88 -9.91
N LEU A 276 8.60 -11.99 -10.65
CA LEU A 276 7.38 -12.81 -10.76
C LEU A 276 6.95 -13.40 -9.41
N ARG A 277 7.90 -13.91 -8.61
CA ARG A 277 7.61 -14.40 -7.25
C ARG A 277 7.08 -13.31 -6.33
N ARG A 278 7.63 -12.08 -6.41
CA ARG A 278 7.14 -10.92 -5.65
C ARG A 278 5.68 -10.62 -5.98
N MET A 279 5.29 -10.77 -7.24
CA MET A 279 3.90 -10.63 -7.71
C MET A 279 2.98 -11.81 -7.34
N GLY A 280 3.53 -12.91 -6.82
CA GLY A 280 2.77 -14.13 -6.50
C GLY A 280 2.67 -15.14 -7.65
N ILE A 281 3.42 -14.94 -8.74
CA ILE A 281 3.46 -15.85 -9.90
C ILE A 281 4.60 -16.85 -9.68
N VAL A 282 4.27 -18.00 -9.09
CA VAL A 282 5.26 -19.00 -8.62
C VAL A 282 5.16 -20.35 -9.35
N GLU A 283 4.01 -20.67 -9.93
CA GLU A 283 3.71 -21.99 -10.47
C GLU A 283 4.18 -22.12 -11.91
N ARG A 284 5.37 -22.68 -12.11
CA ARG A 284 5.91 -22.95 -13.46
C ARG A 284 5.22 -24.17 -14.07
N LEU A 285 4.77 -24.05 -15.32
CA LEU A 285 4.23 -25.19 -16.08
C LEU A 285 5.36 -26.15 -16.50
N PRO A 286 5.33 -27.41 -16.03
CA PRO A 286 6.35 -28.39 -16.36
C PRO A 286 6.25 -28.81 -17.84
N GLY A 287 7.39 -29.01 -18.51
CA GLY A 287 7.45 -29.52 -19.88
C GLY A 287 7.44 -28.47 -21.00
N PHE A 288 7.04 -27.21 -20.73
CA PHE A 288 7.23 -26.14 -21.69
C PHE A 288 8.68 -25.64 -21.65
N THR A 289 9.44 -25.98 -22.69
CA THR A 289 10.76 -25.41 -23.00
C THR A 289 10.64 -24.86 -24.41
N GLY A 290 10.54 -23.53 -24.53
CA GLY A 290 10.45 -22.89 -25.85
C GLY A 290 11.60 -23.36 -26.74
N LYS A 291 11.30 -23.67 -28.01
CA LYS A 291 12.31 -24.09 -29.00
C LYS A 291 13.05 -22.86 -29.54
N LEU A 292 13.76 -22.14 -28.68
CA LEU A 292 14.47 -20.92 -29.05
C LEU A 292 15.98 -21.15 -28.90
N THR A 293 16.75 -20.81 -29.94
CA THR A 293 18.22 -20.85 -29.90
C THR A 293 18.75 -19.78 -28.93
N LEU A 294 19.83 -20.10 -28.21
CA LEU A 294 20.50 -19.22 -27.23
C LEU A 294 20.81 -17.82 -27.81
N PRO A 295 20.75 -16.73 -27.02
CA PRO A 295 20.57 -16.64 -25.56
C PRO A 295 19.13 -16.28 -25.16
N ILE A 296 18.19 -17.18 -25.41
CA ILE A 296 16.78 -16.97 -25.10
C ILE A 296 16.34 -17.96 -24.01
N HIS A 297 15.81 -17.44 -22.91
CA HIS A 297 15.12 -18.26 -21.90
C HIS A 297 13.63 -18.13 -22.09
N SER A 298 12.91 -19.24 -22.03
CA SER A 298 11.45 -19.24 -22.11
C SER A 298 10.85 -20.16 -21.06
N ALA A 299 9.78 -19.70 -20.44
CA ALA A 299 8.98 -20.49 -19.51
C ALA A 299 7.52 -20.06 -19.58
N ALA A 300 6.64 -20.94 -19.10
CA ALA A 300 5.24 -20.62 -18.89
C ALA A 300 4.92 -20.77 -17.41
N PHE A 301 4.06 -19.88 -16.90
CA PHE A 301 3.62 -19.87 -15.51
C PHE A 301 2.10 -19.91 -15.47
N GLN A 302 1.55 -20.84 -14.69
CA GLN A 302 0.13 -20.85 -14.37
C GLN A 302 -0.14 -19.70 -13.40
N ILE A 303 -1.04 -18.79 -13.78
CA ILE A 303 -1.48 -17.70 -12.91
C ILE A 303 -2.79 -18.06 -12.23
N ASP A 304 -3.71 -18.62 -13.00
CA ASP A 304 -5.02 -19.08 -12.54
C ASP A 304 -5.55 -20.16 -13.48
N ARG A 305 -6.64 -20.87 -13.17
CA ARG A 305 -7.12 -22.06 -13.88
C ARG A 305 -7.17 -21.93 -15.41
N ASP A 306 -7.52 -20.77 -15.93
CA ASP A 306 -7.64 -20.49 -17.37
C ASP A 306 -6.57 -19.53 -17.89
N THR A 307 -5.68 -19.03 -17.04
CA THR A 307 -4.74 -17.96 -17.38
C THR A 307 -3.30 -18.42 -17.24
N VAL A 308 -2.54 -18.32 -18.33
CA VAL A 308 -1.14 -18.70 -18.40
C VAL A 308 -0.31 -17.53 -18.90
N LEU A 309 0.77 -17.23 -18.20
CA LEU A 309 1.77 -16.27 -18.63
C LEU A 309 2.89 -16.99 -19.39
N HIS A 310 3.10 -16.60 -20.64
CA HIS A 310 4.27 -16.94 -21.44
C HIS A 310 5.36 -15.89 -21.19
N VAL A 311 6.50 -16.29 -20.65
CA VAL A 311 7.65 -15.38 -20.42
C VAL A 311 8.78 -15.77 -21.34
N VAL A 312 9.32 -14.79 -22.05
CA VAL A 312 10.54 -14.95 -22.84
C VAL A 312 11.52 -13.87 -22.44
N LEU A 313 12.70 -14.27 -21.96
CA LEU A 313 13.84 -13.39 -21.79
C LEU A 313 14.67 -13.42 -23.08
N VAL A 314 14.83 -12.26 -23.69
CA VAL A 314 15.63 -12.04 -24.89
C VAL A 314 16.87 -11.24 -24.50
N GLY A 315 18.04 -11.83 -24.71
CA GLY A 315 19.31 -11.13 -24.55
C GLY A 315 19.79 -10.47 -25.84
N ASP A 316 20.51 -9.34 -25.72
CA ASP A 316 21.31 -8.82 -26.83
C ASP A 316 22.53 -9.74 -27.09
N PRO A 317 22.63 -10.39 -28.25
CA PRO A 317 23.79 -11.24 -28.54
C PRO A 317 25.09 -10.41 -28.68
N PHE A 318 24.98 -9.08 -28.78
CA PHE A 318 26.05 -8.10 -28.70
C PHE A 318 27.18 -8.33 -29.71
N ARG A 319 26.86 -8.99 -30.83
CA ARG A 319 27.82 -9.42 -31.87
C ARG A 319 28.32 -8.27 -32.75
N ASN A 320 27.60 -7.15 -32.76
CA ASN A 320 27.90 -5.91 -33.50
C ASN A 320 28.58 -4.85 -32.63
N TYR A 321 28.92 -5.16 -31.37
CA TYR A 321 29.53 -4.19 -30.48
C TYR A 321 30.85 -3.65 -31.02
N ARG A 322 30.94 -2.33 -31.01
CA ARG A 322 32.14 -1.58 -31.38
C ARG A 322 32.42 -0.59 -30.26
N PRO A 323 33.60 -0.62 -29.63
CA PRO A 323 33.92 0.26 -28.50
C PRO A 323 33.87 1.77 -28.79
N HIS A 324 33.73 2.18 -30.06
CA HIS A 324 33.72 3.59 -30.50
C HIS A 324 32.45 3.93 -31.33
N ASP A 325 31.48 3.01 -31.44
CA ASP A 325 30.20 3.26 -32.11
C ASP A 325 29.07 2.83 -31.15
N LEU A 326 28.64 3.71 -30.23
CA LEU A 326 27.39 3.49 -29.46
C LEU A 326 26.16 3.67 -30.37
N PHE A 327 25.06 3.04 -29.96
CA PHE A 327 23.73 3.12 -30.61
C PHE A 327 23.63 2.48 -31.99
N GLN A 328 24.57 1.62 -32.42
CA GLN A 328 24.19 0.72 -33.51
C GLN A 328 23.04 -0.14 -33.02
N PRO A 329 21.84 -0.02 -33.63
CA PRO A 329 20.69 -0.72 -33.12
C PRO A 329 20.94 -2.22 -33.27
N SER A 330 20.79 -2.96 -32.17
CA SER A 330 20.65 -4.41 -32.24
C SER A 330 19.26 -4.68 -32.80
N ASP A 331 19.20 -5.07 -34.07
CA ASP A 331 17.94 -5.43 -34.72
C ASP A 331 17.55 -6.85 -34.32
N LEU A 332 16.58 -6.94 -33.41
CA LEU A 332 16.02 -8.20 -32.95
C LEU A 332 14.72 -8.56 -33.69
N SER A 333 14.34 -7.83 -34.75
CA SER A 333 13.11 -8.09 -35.51
C SER A 333 13.05 -9.52 -36.09
N ALA A 334 14.20 -10.14 -36.37
CA ALA A 334 14.30 -11.53 -36.81
C ALA A 334 13.78 -12.54 -35.75
N LEU A 335 13.70 -12.15 -34.47
CA LEU A 335 13.14 -12.97 -33.40
C LEU A 335 11.60 -12.96 -33.37
N GLN A 336 10.94 -12.13 -34.18
CA GLN A 336 9.47 -12.06 -34.20
C GLN A 336 8.82 -13.42 -34.49
N THR A 337 9.20 -14.05 -35.59
CA THR A 337 8.61 -15.34 -35.99
C THR A 337 8.86 -16.44 -34.94
N PRO A 338 10.09 -16.63 -34.43
CA PRO A 338 10.32 -17.56 -33.32
C PRO A 338 9.47 -17.29 -32.06
N LEU A 339 9.27 -16.01 -31.69
CA LEU A 339 8.43 -15.65 -30.54
C LEU A 339 6.95 -15.98 -30.77
N ASP A 340 6.43 -15.63 -31.95
CA ASP A 340 5.07 -15.95 -32.37
C ASP A 340 4.85 -17.48 -32.41
N ASP A 341 5.82 -18.24 -32.93
CA ASP A 341 5.77 -19.70 -32.99
C ASP A 341 5.82 -20.34 -31.59
N SER A 342 6.64 -19.80 -30.68
CA SER A 342 6.72 -20.25 -29.28
C SER A 342 5.38 -20.03 -28.56
N TYR A 343 4.80 -18.85 -28.72
CA TYR A 343 3.48 -18.54 -28.19
C TYR A 343 2.39 -19.44 -28.79
N ALA A 344 2.38 -19.62 -30.11
CA ALA A 344 1.40 -20.46 -30.79
C ALA A 344 1.52 -21.94 -30.38
N ALA A 345 2.73 -22.44 -30.18
CA ALA A 345 2.98 -23.79 -29.67
C ALA A 345 2.42 -23.97 -28.26
N LEU A 346 2.64 -22.99 -27.37
CA LEU A 346 2.06 -23.00 -26.02
C LEU A 346 0.53 -22.96 -26.08
N ALA A 347 -0.04 -22.00 -26.80
CA ALA A 347 -1.49 -21.85 -26.94
C ALA A 347 -2.15 -23.13 -27.49
N THR A 348 -1.55 -23.76 -28.52
CA THR A 348 -2.01 -25.03 -29.09
C THR A 348 -1.93 -26.19 -28.08
N SER A 349 -0.85 -26.28 -27.31
CA SER A 349 -0.68 -27.33 -26.31
C SER A 349 -1.73 -27.28 -25.21
N LEU A 350 -2.21 -26.07 -24.88
CA LEU A 350 -3.15 -25.84 -23.81
C LEU A 350 -4.62 -25.88 -24.28
N THR A 351 -4.91 -25.71 -25.58
CA THR A 351 -6.28 -25.75 -26.13
C THR A 351 -6.89 -27.14 -26.07
N VAL A 352 -6.06 -28.19 -25.97
CA VAL A 352 -6.50 -29.58 -25.83
C VAL A 352 -7.10 -29.86 -24.44
N SER A 353 -6.88 -28.98 -23.46
CA SER A 353 -7.17 -29.22 -22.04
C SER A 353 -8.32 -28.40 -21.44
N SER A 354 -8.93 -27.46 -22.18
CA SER A 354 -10.03 -26.61 -21.67
C SER A 354 -11.07 -26.26 -22.74
N PRO A 355 -12.39 -26.44 -22.50
CA PRO A 355 -13.46 -26.09 -23.46
C PRO A 355 -13.53 -24.60 -23.82
N ALA A 356 -13.02 -23.72 -22.97
CA ALA A 356 -12.96 -22.27 -23.20
C ALA A 356 -11.72 -21.83 -23.99
N GLY A 357 -10.68 -22.68 -24.06
CA GLY A 357 -9.33 -22.29 -24.41
C GLY A 357 -8.68 -21.45 -23.30
N PRO A 358 -7.44 -21.74 -22.88
CA PRO A 358 -6.76 -20.91 -21.88
C PRO A 358 -6.31 -19.58 -22.49
N HIS A 359 -6.49 -18.52 -21.70
CA HIS A 359 -5.97 -17.18 -21.96
C HIS A 359 -4.45 -17.19 -21.74
N VAL A 360 -3.71 -17.29 -22.84
CA VAL A 360 -2.26 -17.10 -22.85
C VAL A 360 -1.99 -15.63 -23.14
N PHE A 361 -1.20 -14.99 -22.30
CA PHE A 361 -0.64 -13.67 -22.56
C PHE A 361 0.88 -13.71 -22.48
N SER A 362 1.57 -12.82 -23.18
CA SER A 362 3.01 -12.91 -23.38
C SER A 362 3.77 -11.73 -22.80
N LEU A 363 4.79 -12.00 -21.99
CA LEU A 363 5.75 -11.04 -21.48
C LEU A 363 7.11 -11.28 -22.14
N VAL A 364 7.52 -10.37 -23.00
CA VAL A 364 8.86 -10.35 -23.62
C VAL A 364 9.75 -9.46 -22.77
N VAL A 365 10.55 -10.09 -21.91
CA VAL A 365 11.53 -9.38 -21.11
C VAL A 365 12.81 -9.26 -21.92
N PHE A 366 13.37 -8.06 -21.98
CA PHE A 366 14.63 -7.79 -22.67
C PHE A 366 15.74 -7.49 -21.66
N GLU A 367 16.92 -8.05 -21.89
CA GLU A 367 18.14 -7.74 -21.14
C GLU A 367 19.20 -7.27 -22.14
N GLY A 368 19.58 -6.01 -21.99
CA GLY A 368 20.53 -5.34 -22.87
C GLY A 368 21.94 -5.30 -22.30
N LEU A 369 22.85 -4.77 -23.12
CA LEU A 369 24.22 -4.44 -22.72
C LEU A 369 24.58 -3.00 -23.11
N GLY A 370 23.57 -2.13 -23.18
CA GLY A 370 23.70 -0.69 -23.49
C GLY A 370 23.58 -0.30 -24.97
N ASN A 371 23.30 -1.24 -25.89
CA ASN A 371 22.90 -0.89 -27.25
C ASN A 371 21.43 -0.50 -27.29
N LEU A 372 21.08 0.40 -28.23
CA LEU A 372 19.68 0.62 -28.58
C LEU A 372 19.15 -0.66 -29.22
N VAL A 373 18.02 -1.18 -28.75
CA VAL A 373 17.49 -2.43 -29.25
C VAL A 373 16.16 -2.19 -29.92
N GLN A 374 16.07 -2.58 -31.18
CA GLN A 374 14.80 -2.61 -31.88
C GLN A 374 14.12 -3.94 -31.54
N LEU A 375 13.14 -3.87 -30.65
CA LEU A 375 12.37 -5.03 -30.22
C LEU A 375 11.39 -5.48 -31.31
N PRO A 376 11.04 -6.78 -31.33
CA PRO A 376 9.99 -7.31 -32.19
C PRO A 376 8.66 -6.58 -31.92
N SER A 377 7.94 -6.19 -32.98
CA SER A 377 6.61 -5.57 -32.85
C SER A 377 5.59 -6.59 -32.33
N LEU A 378 4.91 -6.27 -31.24
CA LEU A 378 3.80 -7.08 -30.75
C LEU A 378 2.74 -7.25 -31.86
N THR A 379 2.58 -8.46 -32.41
CA THR A 379 1.70 -8.70 -33.56
C THR A 379 0.25 -8.83 -33.11
N ALA A 380 -0.69 -8.53 -34.01
CA ALA A 380 -2.13 -8.74 -33.78
C ALA A 380 -2.52 -10.22 -33.51
N ARG A 381 -1.56 -11.15 -33.58
CA ARG A 381 -1.77 -12.59 -33.33
C ARG A 381 -1.58 -12.99 -31.87
N THR A 382 -0.92 -12.15 -31.06
CA THR A 382 -0.68 -12.41 -29.63
C THR A 382 -1.61 -11.54 -28.80
N ALA A 383 -2.56 -12.15 -28.09
CA ALA A 383 -3.45 -11.39 -27.23
C ALA A 383 -2.68 -10.92 -25.98
N TYR A 384 -2.75 -9.62 -25.69
CA TYR A 384 -2.17 -8.99 -24.49
C TYR A 384 -0.67 -9.28 -24.32
N ALA A 385 0.16 -8.65 -25.14
CA ALA A 385 1.60 -8.77 -25.03
C ALA A 385 2.23 -7.52 -24.41
N LEU A 386 3.28 -7.71 -23.62
CA LEU A 386 4.10 -6.63 -23.05
C LEU A 386 5.56 -6.86 -23.40
N SER A 387 6.32 -5.78 -23.58
CA SER A 387 7.77 -5.86 -23.62
C SER A 387 8.40 -4.89 -22.63
N VAL A 388 9.29 -5.38 -21.77
CA VAL A 388 9.87 -4.59 -20.67
C VAL A 388 11.33 -4.98 -20.47
N ALA A 389 12.16 -4.05 -19.99
CA ALA A 389 13.50 -4.40 -19.54
C ALA A 389 13.45 -5.23 -18.23
N VAL A 390 14.47 -6.03 -17.94
CA VAL A 390 14.58 -6.76 -16.67
C VAL A 390 14.57 -5.80 -15.48
N SER A 391 15.29 -4.68 -15.58
CA SER A 391 15.35 -3.68 -14.52
C SER A 391 13.98 -3.01 -14.28
N ASP A 392 13.26 -2.68 -15.35
CA ASP A 392 11.90 -2.13 -15.27
C ASP A 392 10.92 -3.12 -14.64
N LEU A 393 11.00 -4.39 -15.00
CA LEU A 393 10.15 -5.44 -14.42
C LEU A 393 10.39 -5.60 -12.91
N ASP A 394 11.63 -5.47 -12.44
CA ASP A 394 11.93 -5.45 -11.01
C ASP A 394 11.24 -4.27 -10.31
N LEU A 395 11.30 -3.06 -10.89
CA LEU A 395 10.62 -1.88 -10.34
C LEU A 395 9.10 -2.05 -10.30
N MET A 396 8.48 -2.47 -11.41
CA MET A 396 7.03 -2.68 -11.52
C MET A 396 6.50 -3.74 -10.54
N SER A 397 7.32 -4.72 -10.19
CA SER A 397 6.90 -5.82 -9.31
C SER A 397 6.64 -5.43 -7.86
N TYR A 398 7.09 -4.25 -7.42
CA TYR A 398 6.74 -3.71 -6.10
C TYR A 398 5.28 -3.22 -6.04
N ASP A 399 4.77 -2.59 -7.11
CA ASP A 399 3.35 -2.21 -7.22
C ASP A 399 2.43 -3.42 -7.31
N PHE A 400 2.87 -4.46 -8.00
CA PHE A 400 2.12 -5.70 -8.17
C PHE A 400 2.38 -6.74 -7.08
N ALA A 401 3.00 -6.37 -5.96
CA ALA A 401 3.37 -7.30 -4.90
C ALA A 401 2.16 -8.11 -4.39
N GLY A 402 2.23 -9.43 -4.52
CA GLY A 402 1.14 -10.34 -4.17
C GLY A 402 -0.11 -10.28 -5.06
N ASN A 403 -0.06 -9.58 -6.21
CA ASN A 403 -1.14 -9.54 -7.19
C ASN A 403 -0.77 -10.27 -8.50
N PRO A 404 -1.13 -11.56 -8.65
CA PRO A 404 -0.69 -12.36 -9.78
C PRO A 404 -1.34 -11.98 -11.13
N LEU A 405 -2.43 -11.19 -11.13
CA LEU A 405 -3.07 -10.67 -12.35
C LEU A 405 -2.63 -9.24 -12.71
N GLY A 406 -1.79 -8.58 -11.90
CA GLY A 406 -1.41 -7.17 -12.11
C GLY A 406 -0.82 -6.90 -13.50
N LEU A 407 0.13 -7.74 -13.94
CA LEU A 407 0.71 -7.65 -15.28
C LEU A 407 -0.31 -7.87 -16.41
N LEU A 408 -1.24 -8.81 -16.23
CA LEU A 408 -2.30 -9.05 -17.22
C LEU A 408 -3.19 -7.82 -17.35
N TYR A 409 -3.58 -7.20 -16.24
CA TYR A 409 -4.42 -6.00 -16.23
C TYR A 409 -3.73 -4.80 -16.85
N PHE A 410 -2.44 -4.61 -16.58
CA PHE A 410 -1.65 -3.62 -17.29
C PHE A 410 -1.60 -3.91 -18.80
N ALA A 411 -1.36 -5.16 -19.20
CA ALA A 411 -1.38 -5.57 -20.61
C ALA A 411 -2.73 -5.33 -21.30
N GLN A 412 -3.84 -5.62 -20.62
CA GLN A 412 -5.20 -5.35 -21.11
C GLN A 412 -5.45 -3.84 -21.29
N ALA A 413 -5.00 -3.02 -20.33
CA ALA A 413 -5.13 -1.57 -20.41
C ALA A 413 -4.31 -0.99 -21.58
N VAL A 414 -3.06 -1.44 -21.73
CA VAL A 414 -2.15 -1.00 -22.80
C VAL A 414 -2.71 -1.40 -24.17
N ASP A 415 -3.13 -2.65 -24.34
CA ASP A 415 -3.78 -3.11 -25.57
C ASP A 415 -5.05 -2.30 -25.89
N GLY A 416 -5.88 -2.01 -24.89
CA GLY A 416 -7.04 -1.15 -25.02
C GLY A 416 -6.70 0.28 -25.44
N LEU A 417 -5.57 0.83 -24.99
CA LEU A 417 -5.06 2.14 -25.38
C LEU A 417 -4.62 2.16 -26.86
N PHE A 418 -3.82 1.16 -27.28
CA PHE A 418 -3.35 1.02 -28.66
C PHE A 418 -4.49 0.81 -29.68
N ARG A 419 -5.59 0.16 -29.28
CA ARG A 419 -6.77 0.01 -30.15
C ARG A 419 -7.57 1.30 -30.32
N ARG A 420 -7.57 2.17 -29.31
CA ARG A 420 -8.37 3.41 -29.29
C ARG A 420 -7.65 4.63 -29.86
N HIS A 421 -6.32 4.67 -29.74
CA HIS A 421 -5.51 5.85 -30.07
C HIS A 421 -4.32 5.51 -30.96
N HIS A 422 -3.94 6.44 -31.83
CA HIS A 422 -2.61 6.44 -32.42
C HIS A 422 -1.62 6.99 -31.39
N LEU A 423 -0.73 6.13 -30.90
CA LEU A 423 0.34 6.55 -29.98
C LEU A 423 1.59 6.96 -30.74
N GLY A 424 2.21 8.06 -30.31
CA GLY A 424 3.61 8.35 -30.66
C GLY A 424 4.57 7.34 -30.01
N PRO A 425 5.88 7.42 -30.31
CA PRO A 425 6.89 6.65 -29.59
C PRO A 425 6.81 6.93 -28.08
N VAL A 426 6.68 5.88 -27.26
CA VAL A 426 6.57 5.97 -25.80
C VAL A 426 7.21 4.75 -25.14
N GLY A 427 7.92 4.97 -24.03
CA GLY A 427 8.49 3.89 -23.22
C GLY A 427 7.42 3.15 -22.42
N MET A 428 7.66 1.86 -22.16
CA MET A 428 6.71 1.04 -21.40
C MET A 428 6.63 1.46 -19.92
N LEU A 429 7.72 1.96 -19.35
CA LEU A 429 7.72 2.50 -17.98
C LEU A 429 6.98 3.85 -17.89
N ASP A 430 6.99 4.69 -18.94
CA ASP A 430 6.15 5.90 -18.99
C ASP A 430 4.66 5.56 -19.05
N LEU A 431 4.28 4.52 -19.81
CA LEU A 431 2.91 4.02 -19.82
C LEU A 431 2.51 3.43 -18.47
N PHE A 432 3.42 2.73 -17.80
CA PHE A 432 3.20 2.19 -16.46
C PHE A 432 2.99 3.29 -15.43
N ASP A 433 3.82 4.34 -15.47
CA ASP A 433 3.70 5.53 -14.63
C ASP A 433 2.33 6.20 -14.79
N ALA A 434 1.91 6.42 -16.04
CA ALA A 434 0.57 6.95 -16.35
C ALA A 434 -0.54 6.02 -15.83
N TYR A 435 -0.41 4.70 -16.04
CA TYR A 435 -1.38 3.72 -15.57
C TYR A 435 -1.60 3.76 -14.04
N CYS A 436 -0.51 3.78 -13.26
CA CYS A 436 -0.57 3.81 -11.80
C CYS A 436 -1.14 5.14 -11.27
N ARG A 437 -0.78 6.28 -11.87
CA ARG A 437 -1.30 7.60 -11.45
C ARG A 437 -2.78 7.82 -11.78
N HIS A 438 -3.34 7.02 -12.69
CA HIS A 438 -4.72 7.13 -13.15
C HIS A 438 -5.59 5.92 -12.76
N HIS A 439 -5.42 5.42 -11.54
CA HIS A 439 -6.23 4.34 -10.95
C HIS A 439 -6.27 3.08 -11.82
N ASP A 440 -5.09 2.57 -12.17
CA ASP A 440 -4.91 1.36 -12.95
C ASP A 440 -5.62 1.42 -14.31
N SER A 441 -5.57 2.60 -14.95
CA SER A 441 -6.24 2.89 -16.21
C SER A 441 -5.56 4.00 -17.01
N PHE A 442 -6.02 4.25 -18.23
CA PHE A 442 -5.61 5.40 -19.04
C PHE A 442 -6.72 6.46 -19.13
N TYR A 443 -7.48 6.63 -18.04
CA TYR A 443 -8.42 7.73 -17.90
C TYR A 443 -7.68 9.03 -17.53
N LEU A 444 -7.21 9.76 -18.55
CA LEU A 444 -6.31 10.91 -18.36
C LEU A 444 -7.04 12.21 -18.00
N SER A 445 -8.26 12.42 -18.52
CA SER A 445 -9.04 13.64 -18.26
C SER A 445 -10.52 13.46 -18.58
N ASP A 446 -11.34 14.42 -18.16
CA ASP A 446 -12.77 14.50 -18.47
C ASP A 446 -13.07 14.92 -19.93
N GLN A 447 -12.05 15.32 -20.69
CA GLN A 447 -12.20 15.73 -22.09
C GLN A 447 -12.27 14.54 -23.05
N ALA A 448 -12.84 14.76 -24.24
CA ALA A 448 -12.88 13.76 -25.29
C ALA A 448 -11.44 13.34 -25.65
N PRO A 449 -11.15 12.03 -25.69
CA PRO A 449 -9.79 11.59 -25.88
C PRO A 449 -9.35 11.87 -27.32
N PRO A 450 -8.11 12.36 -27.53
CA PRO A 450 -7.65 12.75 -28.85
C PRO A 450 -7.42 11.53 -29.76
N ALA A 451 -7.54 11.71 -31.07
CA ALA A 451 -7.24 10.64 -32.04
C ALA A 451 -5.78 10.17 -31.98
N THR A 452 -4.86 11.12 -31.70
CA THR A 452 -3.44 10.86 -31.47
C THR A 452 -3.09 11.28 -30.05
N LEU A 453 -2.50 10.38 -29.29
CA LEU A 453 -2.07 10.63 -27.92
C LEU A 453 -0.53 10.62 -27.86
N PHE A 454 0.03 11.70 -27.33
CA PHE A 454 1.45 11.82 -27.03
C PHE A 454 1.61 11.80 -25.52
N VAL A 455 2.17 10.71 -24.99
CA VAL A 455 2.61 10.65 -23.61
C VAL A 455 4.01 11.26 -23.57
N MET A 456 4.17 12.35 -22.83
CA MET A 456 5.45 13.04 -22.75
C MET A 456 6.48 12.19 -21.99
N PRO A 457 7.74 12.13 -22.45
CA PRO A 457 8.82 11.45 -21.73
C PRO A 457 9.04 12.03 -20.32
N GLY A 458 9.52 11.17 -19.40
CA GLY A 458 9.93 11.54 -18.04
C GLY A 458 9.15 10.81 -16.92
N GLY A 459 8.13 10.04 -17.28
CA GLY A 459 7.43 9.15 -16.35
C GLY A 459 8.35 8.02 -15.88
N ALA A 460 9.13 7.44 -16.78
CA ALA A 460 10.15 6.44 -16.49
C ALA A 460 11.15 6.93 -15.42
N GLY A 461 11.73 8.12 -15.61
CA GLY A 461 12.60 8.75 -14.61
C GLY A 461 11.92 9.00 -13.28
N THR A 462 10.63 9.32 -13.28
CA THR A 462 9.87 9.54 -12.04
C THR A 462 9.69 8.23 -11.26
N VAL A 463 9.25 7.16 -11.92
CA VAL A 463 9.15 5.81 -11.31
C VAL A 463 10.50 5.36 -10.76
N ARG A 464 11.59 5.50 -11.55
CA ARG A 464 12.94 5.12 -11.11
C ARG A 464 13.38 5.91 -9.87
N ARG A 465 13.16 7.24 -9.84
CA ARG A 465 13.51 8.09 -8.68
C ARG A 465 12.68 7.75 -7.44
N GLU A 466 11.35 7.66 -7.59
CA GLU A 466 10.45 7.32 -6.49
C GLU A 466 10.82 5.97 -5.88
N ARG A 467 10.97 4.92 -6.71
CA ARG A 467 11.35 3.58 -6.25
C ARG A 467 12.73 3.54 -5.61
N ARG A 468 13.71 4.29 -6.12
CA ARG A 468 15.03 4.37 -5.49
C ARG A 468 14.98 5.03 -4.11
N ILE A 469 14.16 6.07 -3.93
CA ILE A 469 13.97 6.73 -2.64
C ILE A 469 13.29 5.76 -1.66
N GLU A 470 12.24 5.08 -2.10
CA GLU A 470 11.49 4.13 -1.26
C GLU A 470 12.33 2.92 -0.86
N LEU A 471 13.04 2.31 -1.81
CA LEU A 471 13.88 1.13 -1.59
C LEU A 471 15.17 1.49 -0.86
N ALA A 472 15.69 2.71 -1.02
CA ALA A 472 16.91 3.19 -0.40
C ALA A 472 18.04 2.13 -0.43
N THR A 473 18.20 1.51 -1.59
CA THR A 473 19.10 0.37 -1.81
C THR A 473 20.55 0.74 -1.52
N HIS A 474 21.23 -0.08 -0.72
CA HIS A 474 22.65 0.09 -0.41
C HIS A 474 23.27 -1.23 0.06
N GLY A 475 24.59 -1.25 0.25
CA GLY A 475 25.34 -2.40 0.71
C GLY A 475 25.58 -2.40 2.22
N VAL A 476 25.34 -3.54 2.87
CA VAL A 476 25.63 -3.74 4.30
C VAL A 476 26.52 -4.97 4.48
N ARG A 477 27.55 -4.85 5.31
CA ARG A 477 28.47 -5.97 5.58
C ARG A 477 27.77 -7.10 6.30
N TYR A 478 27.90 -8.32 5.78
CA TYR A 478 27.50 -9.57 6.43
C TYR A 478 28.67 -10.56 6.36
N GLY A 479 29.41 -10.69 7.46
CA GLY A 479 30.66 -11.45 7.46
C GLY A 479 31.75 -10.74 6.62
N PRO A 480 32.47 -11.46 5.74
CA PRO A 480 33.50 -10.87 4.89
C PRO A 480 32.94 -10.09 3.69
N GLU A 481 31.67 -10.32 3.33
CA GLU A 481 31.05 -9.77 2.11
C GLU A 481 30.13 -8.59 2.42
N THR A 482 29.88 -7.77 1.40
CA THR A 482 28.83 -6.74 1.41
C THR A 482 27.61 -7.27 0.69
N ILE A 483 26.45 -7.19 1.34
CA ILE A 483 25.17 -7.70 0.85
C ILE A 483 24.26 -6.53 0.48
N LYS A 484 23.60 -6.63 -0.68
CA LYS A 484 22.60 -5.68 -1.13
C LYS A 484 21.33 -5.81 -0.27
N VAL A 485 20.88 -4.68 0.28
CA VAL A 485 19.64 -4.59 1.06
C VAL A 485 18.73 -3.51 0.51
N THR A 486 17.43 -3.71 0.68
CA THR A 486 16.36 -2.79 0.26
C THR A 486 15.39 -2.56 1.42
N ASN A 487 14.79 -1.38 1.50
CA ASN A 487 13.89 -0.98 2.57
C ASN A 487 12.64 -1.89 2.58
N PHE A 488 12.34 -2.47 3.73
CA PHE A 488 11.25 -3.44 3.85
C PHE A 488 9.86 -2.80 3.81
N TYR A 489 9.72 -1.58 4.31
CA TYR A 489 8.42 -0.88 4.42
C TYR A 489 8.11 0.04 3.23
N LEU A 490 9.08 0.22 2.32
CA LEU A 490 9.05 1.20 1.22
C LEU A 490 8.85 2.63 1.74
N ASP A 491 9.46 2.92 2.89
CA ASP A 491 9.48 4.26 3.49
C ASP A 491 10.89 4.49 4.06
N PRO A 492 11.70 5.40 3.46
CA PRO A 492 13.09 5.61 3.86
C PRO A 492 13.24 6.17 5.28
N THR A 493 12.16 6.69 5.88
CA THR A 493 12.14 7.13 7.28
C THR A 493 12.14 5.95 8.26
N ILE A 494 11.74 4.76 7.80
CA ILE A 494 11.79 3.51 8.56
C ILE A 494 13.04 2.75 8.14
N ARG A 495 14.09 2.82 8.96
CA ARG A 495 15.43 2.30 8.63
C ARG A 495 15.56 0.79 8.91
N ILE A 496 14.65 0.02 8.31
CA ILE A 496 14.61 -1.44 8.36
C ILE A 496 14.68 -1.97 6.93
N PHE A 497 15.71 -2.76 6.66
CA PHE A 497 16.04 -3.25 5.34
C PHE A 497 16.08 -4.78 5.31
N GLN A 498 16.00 -5.37 4.12
CA GLN A 498 16.07 -6.81 3.89
C GLN A 498 16.87 -7.11 2.61
N SER A 499 17.63 -8.19 2.63
CA SER A 499 18.27 -8.76 1.44
C SER A 499 17.40 -9.84 0.83
N THR A 500 17.06 -9.66 -0.45
CA THR A 500 16.34 -10.67 -1.23
C THR A 500 17.23 -11.87 -1.54
N ASP A 501 18.55 -11.68 -1.69
CA ASP A 501 19.50 -12.75 -1.99
C ASP A 501 19.61 -13.74 -0.83
N LEU A 502 19.82 -13.23 0.38
CA LEU A 502 19.82 -14.07 1.59
C LEU A 502 18.48 -14.77 1.80
N LEU A 503 17.36 -14.10 1.50
CA LEU A 503 16.03 -14.71 1.59
C LEU A 503 15.87 -15.86 0.60
N ARG A 504 16.41 -15.75 -0.63
CA ARG A 504 16.42 -16.82 -1.63
C ARG A 504 17.24 -18.02 -1.20
N GLU A 505 18.30 -17.81 -0.43
CA GLU A 505 19.09 -18.87 0.20
C GLU A 505 18.40 -19.50 1.42
N GLY A 506 17.21 -19.03 1.77
CA GLY A 506 16.39 -19.55 2.86
C GLY A 506 16.61 -18.85 4.20
N LEU A 507 17.38 -17.75 4.23
CA LEU A 507 17.70 -17.00 5.43
C LEU A 507 16.74 -15.81 5.61
N LEU A 508 15.85 -15.89 6.60
CA LEU A 508 15.03 -14.76 7.02
C LEU A 508 15.95 -13.71 7.64
N ASN A 509 15.95 -12.51 7.07
CA ASN A 509 16.90 -11.46 7.45
C ASN A 509 16.26 -10.07 7.44
N PHE A 510 16.73 -9.24 8.36
CA PHE A 510 16.51 -7.80 8.40
C PHE A 510 17.81 -7.11 8.83
N VAL A 511 18.02 -5.87 8.38
CA VAL A 511 19.03 -4.95 8.90
C VAL A 511 18.31 -3.77 9.50
N VAL A 512 18.66 -3.48 10.75
CA VAL A 512 18.24 -2.27 11.44
C VAL A 512 19.37 -1.27 11.39
N GLU A 513 19.09 -0.04 10.96
CA GLU A 513 20.03 1.06 11.04
C GLU A 513 19.53 2.15 12.00
N GLY A 514 20.23 2.32 13.12
CA GLY A 514 20.02 3.42 14.07
C GLY A 514 21.36 4.06 14.43
N ALA A 515 21.65 4.21 15.72
CA ALA A 515 22.98 4.59 16.19
C ALA A 515 24.08 3.64 15.68
N PHE A 516 23.75 2.38 15.42
CA PHE A 516 24.60 1.43 14.71
C PHE A 516 23.75 0.45 13.91
N ARG A 517 24.41 -0.35 13.06
CA ARG A 517 23.76 -1.38 12.26
C ARG A 517 23.66 -2.68 13.04
N CYS A 518 22.52 -3.36 12.94
CA CYS A 518 22.30 -4.67 13.54
C CYS A 518 21.56 -5.59 12.57
N TRP A 519 22.16 -6.73 12.24
CA TRP A 519 21.47 -7.80 11.52
C TRP A 519 20.54 -8.55 12.46
N VAL A 520 19.29 -8.74 12.07
CA VAL A 520 18.34 -9.65 12.70
C VAL A 520 18.11 -10.80 11.75
N VAL A 521 18.50 -12.00 12.15
CA VAL A 521 18.44 -13.21 11.32
C VAL A 521 17.59 -14.25 12.03
N ALA A 522 16.81 -15.03 11.29
CA ALA A 522 16.05 -16.13 11.86
C ALA A 522 16.28 -17.46 11.12
N GLU A 523 16.51 -18.52 11.89
CA GLU A 523 16.83 -19.86 11.42
C GLU A 523 15.85 -20.89 12.00
N ARG A 524 15.44 -21.87 11.18
CA ARG A 524 14.59 -22.99 11.63
C ARG A 524 15.44 -24.07 12.29
N GLY A 525 15.57 -24.05 13.62
CA GLY A 525 16.26 -25.09 14.40
C GLY A 525 15.36 -26.27 14.77
N GLY A 526 14.83 -27.00 13.78
CA GLY A 526 14.17 -28.29 13.99
C GLY A 526 12.81 -28.29 14.72
N ALA A 527 12.33 -27.17 15.27
CA ALA A 527 11.01 -27.05 15.89
C ALA A 527 9.96 -26.45 14.92
N PRO A 528 8.97 -27.23 14.45
CA PRO A 528 7.87 -26.70 13.64
C PRO A 528 6.87 -25.91 14.50
N GLY A 529 6.32 -24.81 13.97
CA GLY A 529 5.17 -24.11 14.59
C GLY A 529 5.43 -22.67 15.05
N ILE A 530 6.68 -22.24 15.20
CA ILE A 530 7.02 -20.86 15.59
C ILE A 530 6.97 -19.93 14.37
N ASN A 531 6.25 -18.82 14.48
CA ASN A 531 6.18 -17.79 13.43
C ASN A 531 7.45 -16.91 13.45
N LEU A 532 8.57 -17.45 12.97
CA LEU A 532 9.86 -16.76 12.91
C LEU A 532 9.83 -15.43 12.13
N PRO A 533 9.12 -15.29 10.98
CA PRO A 533 8.99 -14.00 10.32
C PRO A 533 8.42 -12.91 11.22
N MET A 534 7.35 -13.20 11.97
CA MET A 534 6.73 -12.25 12.90
C MET A 534 7.69 -11.86 14.03
N LEU A 535 8.43 -12.82 14.59
CA LEU A 535 9.42 -12.54 15.65
C LEU A 535 10.58 -11.68 15.13
N ALA A 536 11.13 -12.02 13.96
CA ALA A 536 12.24 -11.29 13.36
C ALA A 536 11.84 -9.85 12.99
N GLU A 537 10.66 -9.66 12.39
CA GLU A 537 10.14 -8.32 12.07
C GLU A 537 9.87 -7.50 13.35
N THR A 538 9.30 -8.13 14.39
CA THR A 538 9.04 -7.46 15.67
C THR A 538 10.34 -7.01 16.35
N LEU A 539 11.34 -7.88 16.37
CA LEU A 539 12.64 -7.56 16.92
C LEU A 539 13.31 -6.44 16.13
N ALA A 540 13.28 -6.50 14.80
CA ALA A 540 13.81 -5.45 13.94
C ALA A 540 13.11 -4.10 14.18
N TYR A 541 11.78 -4.11 14.29
CA TYR A 541 10.99 -2.92 14.61
C TYR A 541 11.40 -2.27 15.93
N TRP A 542 11.50 -3.05 17.00
CA TRP A 542 11.85 -2.50 18.31
C TRP A 542 13.30 -2.07 18.39
N LEU A 543 14.23 -2.84 17.82
CA LEU A 543 15.62 -2.41 17.72
C LEU A 543 15.73 -1.09 16.96
N TRP A 544 14.99 -0.91 15.87
CA TRP A 544 15.01 0.35 15.13
C TRP A 544 14.54 1.53 15.99
N GLN A 545 13.43 1.38 16.71
CA GLN A 545 12.91 2.41 17.61
C GLN A 545 13.88 2.72 18.76
N LEU A 546 14.47 1.69 19.37
CA LEU A 546 15.37 1.83 20.50
C LEU A 546 16.72 2.42 20.09
N LEU A 547 17.32 1.92 19.00
CA LEU A 547 18.62 2.39 18.49
C LEU A 547 18.57 3.80 17.91
N ALA A 548 17.39 4.35 17.63
CA ALA A 548 17.22 5.76 17.26
C ALA A 548 17.29 6.71 18.47
N HIS A 549 17.27 6.19 19.71
CA HIS A 549 17.24 7.02 20.91
C HIS A 549 18.53 7.84 21.09
N PRO A 550 18.48 9.16 21.35
CA PRO A 550 19.67 10.03 21.35
C PRO A 550 20.77 9.68 22.36
N VAL A 551 20.41 8.95 23.41
CA VAL A 551 21.36 8.51 24.44
C VAL A 551 22.20 7.31 23.97
N ILE A 552 21.68 6.51 23.03
CA ILE A 552 22.46 5.47 22.36
C ILE A 552 23.40 6.15 21.37
N LYS A 553 24.71 6.07 21.62
CA LYS A 553 25.73 6.65 20.75
C LYS A 553 26.30 5.60 19.79
N PRO A 554 26.66 6.00 18.56
CA PRO A 554 27.34 5.12 17.63
C PRO A 554 28.69 4.65 18.22
N PRO A 555 29.09 3.40 17.94
CA PRO A 555 30.45 2.95 18.20
C PRO A 555 31.47 3.76 17.39
N GLN A 556 32.73 3.78 17.83
CA GLN A 556 33.80 4.49 17.13
C GLN A 556 34.15 3.88 15.76
N ALA A 557 33.85 2.59 15.58
CA ALA A 557 34.04 1.85 14.33
C ALA A 557 32.77 1.08 13.98
N ASP A 558 32.56 0.79 12.70
CA ASP A 558 31.42 -0.02 12.25
C ASP A 558 31.56 -1.46 12.77
N VAL A 559 30.53 -1.93 13.49
CA VAL A 559 30.56 -3.23 14.18
C VAL A 559 29.56 -4.17 13.50
N PRO A 560 29.95 -5.39 13.09
CA PRO A 560 29.06 -6.33 12.41
C PRO A 560 28.13 -7.05 13.41
N LEU A 561 27.33 -6.29 14.15
CA LEU A 561 26.42 -6.82 15.16
C LEU A 561 25.32 -7.67 14.51
N ARG A 562 25.04 -8.81 15.14
CA ARG A 562 24.01 -9.73 14.70
C ARG A 562 23.23 -10.31 15.87
N VAL A 563 21.91 -10.40 15.71
CA VAL A 563 21.00 -11.14 16.56
C VAL A 563 20.40 -12.27 15.74
N VAL A 564 20.57 -13.51 16.19
CA VAL A 564 20.10 -14.72 15.49
C VAL A 564 19.01 -15.39 16.31
N ILE A 565 17.78 -15.42 15.79
CA ILE A 565 16.66 -16.15 16.37
C ILE A 565 16.67 -17.59 15.86
N VAL A 566 16.70 -18.54 16.78
CA VAL A 566 16.68 -19.98 16.47
C VAL A 566 15.47 -20.59 17.16
N ALA A 567 14.52 -21.08 16.38
CA ALA A 567 13.46 -21.94 16.91
C ALA A 567 14.09 -23.25 17.39
N VAL A 568 13.88 -23.68 18.63
CA VAL A 568 14.46 -24.90 19.21
C VAL A 568 13.38 -25.80 19.83
N PRO A 569 13.66 -27.09 20.05
CA PRO A 569 12.81 -27.94 20.89
C PRO A 569 12.63 -27.33 22.30
N PRO A 570 11.58 -27.73 23.05
CA PRO A 570 11.28 -27.18 24.37
C PRO A 570 12.51 -27.06 25.27
N LEU A 571 12.75 -25.86 25.75
CA LEU A 571 13.84 -25.54 26.65
C LEU A 571 13.53 -26.03 28.07
N PRO A 572 14.55 -26.38 28.87
CA PRO A 572 14.35 -26.64 30.29
C PRO A 572 13.74 -25.40 30.97
N VAL A 573 12.80 -25.63 31.89
CA VAL A 573 12.22 -24.53 32.69
C VAL A 573 13.32 -23.86 33.49
N ASP A 574 13.56 -22.58 33.20
CA ASP A 574 14.51 -21.73 33.91
C ASP A 574 13.74 -20.60 34.62
N PRO A 575 13.62 -20.62 35.96
CA PRO A 575 12.98 -19.55 36.72
C PRO A 575 13.65 -18.19 36.58
N ALA A 576 14.91 -18.13 36.14
CA ALA A 576 15.64 -16.90 35.91
C ALA A 576 15.47 -16.34 34.49
N ALA A 577 14.80 -17.08 33.59
CA ALA A 577 14.55 -16.60 32.23
C ALA A 577 13.62 -15.38 32.24
N ALA A 578 13.95 -14.38 31.41
CA ALA A 578 13.16 -13.15 31.30
C ALA A 578 11.72 -13.43 30.84
N LEU A 579 11.54 -14.45 29.99
CA LEU A 579 10.25 -14.97 29.55
C LEU A 579 10.32 -16.51 29.49
N PRO A 580 9.20 -17.22 29.66
CA PRO A 580 9.12 -18.65 29.39
C PRO A 580 9.60 -18.96 27.97
N GLY A 581 10.31 -20.07 27.80
CA GLY A 581 10.76 -20.52 26.47
C GLY A 581 11.81 -19.65 25.79
N LEU A 582 12.45 -18.72 26.51
CA LEU A 582 13.49 -17.82 26.00
C LEU A 582 14.85 -18.14 26.62
N ARG A 583 15.88 -18.32 25.78
CA ARG A 583 17.29 -18.37 26.22
C ARG A 583 18.17 -17.51 25.32
N LEU A 584 18.96 -16.61 25.90
CA LEU A 584 19.95 -15.81 25.18
C LEU A 584 21.36 -16.39 25.39
N LEU A 585 22.12 -16.52 24.30
CA LEU A 585 23.53 -16.92 24.31
C LEU A 585 24.37 -15.81 23.68
N VAL A 586 25.26 -15.21 24.46
CA VAL A 586 26.13 -14.11 23.99
C VAL A 586 27.44 -14.67 23.46
N ALA A 587 27.69 -14.50 22.16
CA ALA A 587 28.95 -14.82 21.51
C ALA A 587 29.72 -13.52 21.21
N ALA A 588 30.17 -12.83 22.27
CA ALA A 588 30.76 -11.50 22.19
C ALA A 588 31.93 -11.41 21.19
N ALA A 589 32.84 -12.39 21.18
CA ALA A 589 33.95 -12.45 20.22
C ALA A 589 33.52 -12.54 18.74
N ARG A 590 32.26 -12.90 18.46
CA ARG A 590 31.68 -12.99 17.11
C ARG A 590 30.65 -11.91 16.83
N PHE A 591 30.54 -10.89 17.68
CA PHE A 591 29.52 -9.83 17.56
C PHE A 591 28.08 -10.36 17.45
N THR A 592 27.81 -11.53 18.03
CA THR A 592 26.54 -12.25 17.81
C THR A 592 25.83 -12.52 19.13
N VAL A 593 24.54 -12.23 19.19
CA VAL A 593 23.60 -12.70 20.22
C VAL A 593 22.70 -13.77 19.61
N VAL A 594 22.64 -14.96 20.19
CA VAL A 594 21.74 -16.03 19.75
C VAL A 594 20.55 -16.08 20.68
N ILE A 595 19.36 -15.88 20.14
CA ILE A 595 18.07 -15.99 20.83
C ILE A 595 17.48 -17.35 20.50
N GLN A 596 17.37 -18.23 21.49
CA GLN A 596 16.67 -19.50 21.34
C GLN A 596 15.26 -19.37 21.89
N VAL A 597 14.28 -19.74 21.05
CA VAL A 597 12.86 -19.70 21.38
C VAL A 597 12.21 -21.06 21.15
N ASP A 598 11.39 -21.50 22.10
CA ASP A 598 10.50 -22.65 21.93
C ASP A 598 9.02 -22.21 21.80
N GLU A 599 8.10 -23.17 21.75
CA GLU A 599 6.66 -22.93 21.63
C GLU A 599 6.03 -22.17 22.80
N THR A 600 6.62 -22.24 24.00
CA THR A 600 6.12 -21.54 25.20
C THR A 600 6.45 -20.05 25.18
N PHE A 601 7.45 -19.64 24.40
CA PHE A 601 7.79 -18.22 24.22
C PHE A 601 6.63 -17.43 23.64
N THR A 602 5.98 -17.93 22.57
CA THR A 602 4.86 -17.22 21.96
C THR A 602 3.64 -17.13 22.87
N ALA A 603 3.45 -18.09 23.78
CA ALA A 603 2.36 -18.08 24.75
C ALA A 603 2.45 -16.90 25.76
N ALA A 604 3.63 -16.30 25.93
CA ALA A 604 3.81 -15.13 26.79
C ALA A 604 3.14 -13.85 26.22
N PHE A 605 2.81 -13.80 24.93
CA PHE A 605 2.31 -12.60 24.23
C PHE A 605 0.78 -12.49 24.21
N THR A 606 0.10 -13.12 25.17
CA THR A 606 -1.36 -13.13 25.33
C THR A 606 -1.92 -11.90 26.04
N THR A 607 -1.08 -10.98 26.50
CA THR A 607 -1.50 -9.76 27.22
C THR A 607 -2.03 -8.68 26.27
N PRO A 608 -2.93 -7.78 26.73
CA PRO A 608 -3.46 -6.68 25.92
C PRO A 608 -2.50 -5.47 25.87
N ASP A 609 -1.28 -5.63 26.35
CA ASP A 609 -0.23 -4.63 26.41
C ASP A 609 1.09 -5.15 25.82
N ASN A 610 2.09 -4.30 25.69
CA ASN A 610 3.41 -4.67 25.19
C ASN A 610 4.38 -5.16 26.28
N THR A 611 3.90 -5.53 27.49
CA THR A 611 4.76 -5.93 28.61
C THR A 611 5.73 -7.08 28.24
N PRO A 612 5.30 -8.16 27.55
CA PRO A 612 6.21 -9.23 27.12
C PRO A 612 7.26 -8.74 26.11
N GLU A 613 6.89 -7.90 25.15
CA GLU A 613 7.83 -7.31 24.19
C GLU A 613 8.86 -6.43 24.90
N ARG A 614 8.42 -5.66 25.90
CA ARG A 614 9.29 -4.83 26.73
C ARG A 614 10.34 -5.67 27.47
N THR A 615 9.90 -6.74 28.14
CA THR A 615 10.78 -7.68 28.84
C THR A 615 11.75 -8.37 27.89
N TRP A 616 11.29 -8.76 26.69
CA TRP A 616 12.15 -9.33 25.67
C TRP A 616 13.21 -8.34 25.20
N MET A 617 12.82 -7.10 24.91
CA MET A 617 13.75 -6.06 24.46
C MET A 617 14.78 -5.67 25.52
N HIS A 618 14.41 -5.68 26.82
CA HIS A 618 15.39 -5.55 27.90
C HIS A 618 16.50 -6.59 27.80
N ALA A 619 16.14 -7.87 27.73
CA ALA A 619 17.12 -8.96 27.66
C ALA A 619 18.00 -8.86 26.41
N VAL A 620 17.43 -8.49 25.25
CA VAL A 620 18.20 -8.32 24.00
C VAL A 620 19.15 -7.13 24.10
N LEU A 621 18.69 -6.00 24.62
CA LEU A 621 19.53 -4.82 24.79
C LEU A 621 20.70 -5.14 25.73
N ASP A 622 20.46 -5.73 26.89
CA ASP A 622 21.51 -6.09 27.85
C ASP A 622 22.56 -7.03 27.22
N ALA A 623 22.11 -8.02 26.44
CA ALA A 623 23.00 -8.90 25.69
C ALA A 623 23.84 -8.14 24.63
N LEU A 624 23.25 -7.15 23.95
CA LEU A 624 23.99 -6.29 23.01
C LEU A 624 25.00 -5.40 23.73
N ILE A 625 24.70 -4.87 24.93
CA ILE A 625 25.66 -4.14 25.77
C ILE A 625 26.87 -5.01 26.06
N GLU A 626 26.63 -6.26 26.49
CA GLU A 626 27.72 -7.18 26.83
C GLU A 626 28.67 -7.38 25.65
N VAL A 627 28.13 -7.53 24.44
CA VAL A 627 28.92 -7.60 23.21
C VAL A 627 29.72 -6.31 22.98
N MET A 628 29.09 -5.13 23.10
CA MET A 628 29.76 -3.84 22.85
C MET A 628 30.87 -3.53 23.88
N VAL A 629 30.61 -3.82 25.17
CA VAL A 629 31.56 -3.65 26.28
C VAL A 629 32.77 -4.56 26.09
N PHE A 630 32.57 -5.81 25.66
CA PHE A 630 33.66 -6.74 25.37
C PHE A 630 34.65 -6.18 24.32
N HIS A 631 34.17 -5.42 23.34
CA HIS A 631 35.00 -4.81 22.29
C HIS A 631 35.48 -3.39 22.62
N GLY A 632 35.41 -2.98 23.89
CA GLY A 632 35.98 -1.71 24.35
C GLY A 632 35.25 -0.48 23.81
N THR A 633 34.01 -0.62 23.33
CA THR A 633 33.17 0.53 23.00
C THR A 633 32.56 1.05 24.30
N PRO A 634 32.95 2.23 24.82
CA PRO A 634 32.34 2.79 26.01
C PRO A 634 30.91 3.15 25.67
N VAL A 635 29.96 2.42 26.25
CA VAL A 635 28.54 2.66 26.01
C VAL A 635 28.02 3.49 27.17
N PRO A 636 27.71 4.78 27.00
CA PRO A 636 26.92 5.53 27.97
C PRO A 636 25.44 5.16 27.77
N TRP A 637 25.10 3.87 27.85
CA TRP A 637 23.70 3.49 27.94
C TRP A 637 23.27 3.78 29.38
N PRO A 638 22.23 4.58 29.64
CA PRO A 638 21.49 4.51 30.88
C PRO A 638 20.99 3.06 31.04
N SER A 639 20.52 2.67 32.23
CA SER A 639 19.92 1.34 32.39
C SER A 639 18.95 1.10 31.22
N SER A 640 19.03 -0.06 30.57
CA SER A 640 18.15 -0.42 29.45
C SER A 640 16.68 -0.19 29.81
N GLU A 641 16.36 -0.28 31.11
CA GLU A 641 15.15 0.19 31.78
C GLU A 641 14.63 1.56 31.33
N ALA A 642 15.42 2.63 31.42
CA ALA A 642 14.95 3.98 31.14
C ALA A 642 14.60 4.20 29.65
N VAL A 643 15.46 3.73 28.74
CA VAL A 643 15.25 3.88 27.29
C VAL A 643 14.01 3.11 26.84
N VAL A 644 13.87 1.88 27.31
CA VAL A 644 12.72 1.04 26.97
C VAL A 644 11.44 1.59 27.60
N ALA A 645 11.48 2.09 28.84
CA ALA A 645 10.33 2.72 29.47
C ALA A 645 9.85 3.98 28.72
N GLU A 646 10.77 4.75 28.12
CA GLU A 646 10.44 5.92 27.30
C GLU A 646 9.90 5.52 25.92
N VAL A 647 10.64 4.68 25.17
CA VAL A 647 10.33 4.31 23.78
C VAL A 647 9.15 3.35 23.65
N MET A 648 8.99 2.45 24.63
CA MET A 648 7.93 1.43 24.70
C MET A 648 6.89 1.76 25.78
N GLY A 649 6.85 3.00 26.28
CA GLY A 649 5.97 3.40 27.39
C GLY A 649 4.47 3.39 27.08
N ASP A 650 4.09 3.41 25.81
CA ASP A 650 2.69 3.22 25.39
C ASP A 650 2.33 1.72 25.40
N PRO A 651 1.47 1.24 26.32
CA PRO A 651 1.14 -0.17 26.42
C PRO A 651 0.43 -0.72 25.17
N ALA A 652 -0.24 0.14 24.38
CA ALA A 652 -0.90 -0.26 23.14
C ALA A 652 0.03 -0.23 21.92
N LYS A 653 1.30 0.17 22.07
CA LYS A 653 2.30 0.07 21.01
C LYS A 653 2.92 -1.33 21.04
N LYS A 654 2.32 -2.26 20.30
CA LYS A 654 2.63 -3.71 20.31
C LYS A 654 2.68 -4.28 18.88
N LYS A 655 3.52 -5.28 18.62
CA LYS A 655 3.65 -5.94 17.30
C LYS A 655 3.12 -7.39 17.27
N ILE A 656 3.12 -8.09 18.41
CA ILE A 656 2.75 -9.50 18.54
C ILE A 656 1.46 -9.62 19.34
N SER A 657 0.40 -10.15 18.73
CA SER A 657 -0.83 -10.51 19.44
C SER A 657 -1.04 -12.02 19.33
N VAL A 658 -0.91 -12.74 20.44
CA VAL A 658 -1.20 -14.18 20.50
C VAL A 658 -2.49 -14.38 21.26
N VAL A 659 -3.47 -15.02 20.63
CA VAL A 659 -4.72 -15.39 21.29
C VAL A 659 -4.60 -16.86 21.71
N ASP A 660 -4.70 -17.14 23.02
CA ASP A 660 -4.55 -18.49 23.59
C ASP A 660 -5.54 -19.48 22.97
N ARG A 661 -6.80 -19.05 22.80
CA ARG A 661 -7.85 -19.80 22.11
C ARG A 661 -8.39 -18.97 20.95
N PRO A 662 -7.73 -18.99 19.78
CA PRO A 662 -8.17 -18.16 18.67
C PRO A 662 -9.58 -18.57 18.26
N THR A 663 -10.49 -17.60 18.19
CA THR A 663 -11.79 -17.85 17.57
C THR A 663 -11.59 -18.22 16.11
N LEU A 664 -12.51 -19.00 15.56
CA LEU A 664 -12.51 -19.41 14.16
C LEU A 664 -12.31 -18.23 13.17
N LEU A 665 -12.82 -17.04 13.52
CA LEU A 665 -12.62 -15.80 12.74
C LEU A 665 -11.15 -15.40 12.53
N LEU A 666 -10.25 -15.77 13.45
CA LEU A 666 -8.82 -15.44 13.39
C LEU A 666 -7.99 -16.55 12.75
N ASP A 667 -8.55 -17.75 12.60
CA ASP A 667 -7.84 -18.89 12.02
C ASP A 667 -7.88 -18.78 10.48
N GLY A 668 -6.74 -18.49 9.85
CA GLY A 668 -6.63 -18.42 8.38
C GLY A 668 -6.19 -19.73 7.72
N ARG A 669 -6.02 -20.82 8.46
CA ARG A 669 -5.54 -22.10 7.88
C ARG A 669 -6.53 -22.63 6.85
N GLY A 670 -6.01 -23.06 5.70
CA GLY A 670 -6.83 -23.55 4.57
C GLY A 670 -7.39 -22.45 3.66
N LEU A 671 -7.14 -21.17 3.96
CA LEU A 671 -7.55 -20.04 3.14
C LEU A 671 -6.37 -19.43 2.37
N GLY A 672 -6.66 -18.94 1.15
CA GLY A 672 -5.73 -18.12 0.40
C GLY A 672 -5.66 -16.68 0.93
N ARG A 673 -4.82 -15.84 0.31
CA ARG A 673 -4.81 -14.39 0.59
C ARG A 673 -6.14 -13.79 0.13
N SER A 674 -6.76 -12.95 0.98
CA SER A 674 -7.96 -12.21 0.61
C SER A 674 -7.67 -11.25 -0.56
N ARG A 675 -8.48 -11.35 -1.61
CA ARG A 675 -8.41 -10.54 -2.81
C ARG A 675 -9.40 -9.38 -2.74
N VAL A 676 -8.90 -8.15 -2.80
CA VAL A 676 -9.73 -6.93 -2.74
C VAL A 676 -10.24 -6.54 -4.13
N VAL A 677 -11.26 -5.67 -4.19
CA VAL A 677 -11.72 -5.03 -5.44
C VAL A 677 -10.52 -4.46 -6.19
N GLN A 678 -10.39 -4.77 -7.48
CA GLN A 678 -9.28 -4.33 -8.33
C GLN A 678 -9.69 -3.06 -9.10
N GLU A 679 -8.94 -1.97 -8.93
CA GLU A 679 -9.24 -0.67 -9.56
C GLU A 679 -9.27 -0.77 -11.09
N HIS A 680 -8.37 -1.56 -11.69
CA HIS A 680 -8.41 -1.84 -13.12
C HIS A 680 -9.79 -2.32 -13.61
N GLN A 681 -10.42 -3.25 -12.88
CA GLN A 681 -11.72 -3.79 -13.26
C GLN A 681 -12.84 -2.78 -13.07
N VAL A 682 -12.75 -1.94 -12.04
CA VAL A 682 -13.67 -0.81 -11.82
C VAL A 682 -13.58 0.18 -12.98
N SER A 683 -12.37 0.63 -13.30
CA SER A 683 -12.10 1.54 -14.41
C SER A 683 -12.56 0.98 -15.75
N ARG A 684 -12.23 -0.27 -16.06
CA ARG A 684 -12.69 -0.93 -17.29
C ARG A 684 -14.22 -1.00 -17.36
N SER A 685 -14.91 -1.32 -16.26
CA SER A 685 -16.38 -1.32 -16.22
C SER A 685 -16.99 0.06 -16.46
N LEU A 686 -16.36 1.12 -15.97
CA LEU A 686 -16.81 2.49 -16.19
C LEU A 686 -16.61 2.97 -17.63
N ASP A 687 -15.53 2.55 -18.30
CA ASP A 687 -15.32 2.77 -19.74
C ASP A 687 -16.45 2.11 -20.56
N ASP A 688 -16.78 0.86 -20.24
CA ASP A 688 -17.83 0.11 -20.94
C ASP A 688 -19.23 0.73 -20.71
N LEU A 689 -19.49 1.21 -19.50
CA LEU A 689 -20.80 1.73 -19.08
C LEU A 689 -21.28 2.93 -19.90
N ALA A 690 -20.40 3.88 -20.20
CA ALA A 690 -20.81 5.08 -20.93
C ALA A 690 -21.21 4.77 -22.38
N ASN A 691 -20.53 3.82 -23.03
CA ASN A 691 -20.90 3.35 -24.36
C ASN A 691 -22.31 2.75 -24.37
N ASP A 692 -22.66 2.00 -23.32
CA ASP A 692 -23.98 1.39 -23.14
C ASP A 692 -25.10 2.42 -22.86
N LEU A 693 -24.77 3.61 -22.35
CA LEU A 693 -25.71 4.67 -21.97
C LEU A 693 -25.86 5.78 -23.02
N GLY A 694 -24.84 6.01 -23.85
CA GLY A 694 -24.79 7.10 -24.84
C GLY A 694 -26.01 7.24 -25.76
N PRO A 695 -26.71 6.16 -26.18
CA PRO A 695 -27.93 6.28 -26.98
C PRO A 695 -29.11 6.95 -26.25
N GLU A 696 -29.18 6.83 -24.92
CA GLU A 696 -30.28 7.32 -24.08
C GLU A 696 -29.95 8.69 -23.45
N PHE A 697 -28.66 8.98 -23.23
CA PHE A 697 -28.18 10.17 -22.53
C PHE A 697 -27.09 10.87 -23.34
N PRO A 698 -27.34 12.05 -23.93
CA PRO A 698 -26.35 12.78 -24.71
C PRO A 698 -25.16 13.24 -23.85
N VAL A 699 -23.96 13.09 -24.40
CA VAL A 699 -22.70 13.55 -23.80
C VAL A 699 -22.76 15.06 -23.47
N GLY A 700 -22.29 15.44 -22.29
CA GLY A 700 -22.25 16.81 -21.77
C GLY A 700 -23.57 17.33 -21.20
N THR A 701 -24.61 16.50 -21.10
CA THR A 701 -25.88 16.89 -20.49
C THR A 701 -25.85 16.67 -18.98
N VAL A 702 -25.78 17.77 -18.21
CA VAL A 702 -25.83 17.72 -16.74
C VAL A 702 -27.27 17.57 -16.27
N LEU A 703 -27.51 16.51 -15.50
CA LEU A 703 -28.77 16.28 -14.80
C LEU A 703 -28.60 16.55 -13.31
N GLU A 704 -29.59 17.18 -12.67
CA GLU A 704 -29.51 17.60 -11.27
C GLU A 704 -30.65 17.03 -10.42
N GLY A 705 -30.37 16.79 -9.13
CA GLY A 705 -31.35 16.32 -8.15
C GLY A 705 -32.09 15.06 -8.60
N LYS A 706 -33.43 15.06 -8.53
CA LYS A 706 -34.24 13.92 -8.97
C LYS A 706 -34.04 13.56 -10.45
N ALA A 707 -33.66 14.49 -11.32
CA ALA A 707 -33.35 14.17 -12.73
C ALA A 707 -32.06 13.34 -12.83
N ALA A 708 -31.05 13.63 -12.00
CA ALA A 708 -29.82 12.83 -11.95
C ALA A 708 -30.09 11.36 -11.64
N SER A 709 -31.10 11.07 -10.80
CA SER A 709 -31.50 9.69 -10.47
C SER A 709 -31.89 8.85 -11.70
N THR A 710 -32.34 9.47 -12.80
CA THR A 710 -32.71 8.76 -14.03
C THR A 710 -31.49 8.13 -14.71
N LEU A 711 -30.42 8.90 -14.90
CA LEU A 711 -29.14 8.42 -15.43
C LEU A 711 -28.48 7.41 -14.48
N LEU A 712 -28.51 7.68 -13.17
CA LEU A 712 -27.93 6.77 -12.17
C LEU A 712 -28.66 5.41 -12.13
N ASN A 713 -29.99 5.41 -12.22
CA ASN A 713 -30.77 4.17 -12.28
C ASN A 713 -30.54 3.41 -13.60
N ALA A 714 -30.40 4.12 -14.72
CA ALA A 714 -30.02 3.51 -16.00
C ALA A 714 -28.61 2.87 -15.91
N ALA A 715 -27.66 3.56 -15.31
CA ALA A 715 -26.31 3.05 -15.07
C ALA A 715 -26.34 1.76 -14.23
N VAL A 716 -27.07 1.77 -13.10
CA VAL A 716 -27.27 0.57 -12.26
C VAL A 716 -27.88 -0.57 -13.07
N ALA A 717 -28.86 -0.30 -13.93
CA ALA A 717 -29.50 -1.33 -14.74
C ALA A 717 -28.53 -1.97 -15.76
N LYS A 718 -27.69 -1.17 -16.45
CA LYS A 718 -26.68 -1.70 -17.39
C LYS A 718 -25.61 -2.51 -16.66
N LEU A 719 -25.06 -1.99 -15.57
CA LEU A 719 -24.08 -2.69 -14.73
C LEU A 719 -24.64 -4.00 -14.17
N PHE A 720 -25.89 -3.99 -13.67
CA PHE A 720 -26.56 -5.19 -13.18
C PHE A 720 -26.77 -6.20 -14.30
N GLY A 721 -27.09 -5.76 -15.52
CA GLY A 721 -27.18 -6.64 -16.69
C GLY A 721 -25.85 -7.31 -17.06
N GLN A 722 -24.74 -6.56 -17.03
CA GLN A 722 -23.40 -7.13 -17.23
C GLN A 722 -23.05 -8.14 -16.13
N PHE A 723 -23.34 -7.77 -14.87
CA PHE A 723 -23.14 -8.63 -13.70
C PHE A 723 -23.92 -9.94 -13.81
N THR A 724 -25.21 -9.89 -14.16
CA THR A 724 -26.05 -11.09 -14.29
C THR A 724 -25.57 -12.00 -15.41
N ARG A 725 -25.13 -11.45 -16.55
CA ARG A 725 -24.60 -12.26 -17.65
C ARG A 725 -23.36 -13.02 -17.21
N LEU A 726 -22.40 -12.32 -16.60
CA LEU A 726 -21.15 -12.92 -16.15
C LEU A 726 -21.37 -13.97 -15.05
N ALA A 727 -22.29 -13.72 -14.13
CA ALA A 727 -22.63 -14.64 -13.06
C ALA A 727 -23.37 -15.89 -13.56
N ASP A 728 -24.29 -15.73 -14.53
CA ASP A 728 -25.09 -16.83 -15.06
C ASP A 728 -24.26 -17.78 -15.98
N GLU A 729 -23.10 -17.34 -16.50
CA GLU A 729 -22.13 -18.17 -17.24
C GLU A 729 -21.36 -19.17 -16.35
N LEU A 730 -21.32 -18.95 -15.04
CA LEU A 730 -20.53 -19.76 -14.12
C LEU A 730 -21.10 -21.17 -13.94
N GLY A 731 -20.20 -22.13 -13.79
CA GLY A 731 -20.49 -23.53 -13.50
C GLY A 731 -21.15 -23.72 -12.14
N ALA A 732 -22.29 -24.40 -12.13
CA ALA A 732 -23.14 -24.57 -10.96
C ALA A 732 -22.41 -25.15 -9.74
N GLU A 733 -21.64 -26.22 -9.96
CA GLU A 733 -20.99 -26.99 -8.88
C GLU A 733 -19.82 -26.24 -8.23
N ALA A 734 -19.03 -25.51 -9.02
CA ALA A 734 -17.78 -24.91 -8.55
C ALA A 734 -17.92 -23.46 -8.06
N ALA A 735 -18.93 -22.71 -8.56
CA ALA A 735 -19.04 -21.28 -8.30
C ALA A 735 -19.27 -20.97 -6.81
N LEU A 736 -20.32 -21.50 -6.21
CA LEU A 736 -20.66 -21.18 -4.81
C LEU A 736 -19.52 -21.50 -3.83
N PRO A 737 -18.91 -22.71 -3.84
CA PRO A 737 -17.79 -23.00 -2.96
C PRO A 737 -16.61 -22.03 -3.12
N TYR A 738 -16.27 -21.69 -4.37
CA TYR A 738 -15.17 -20.76 -4.65
C TYR A 738 -15.43 -19.36 -4.07
N PHE A 739 -16.61 -18.78 -4.32
CA PHE A 739 -16.95 -17.43 -3.82
C PHE A 739 -17.11 -17.40 -2.29
N VAL A 740 -17.57 -18.50 -1.67
CA VAL A 740 -17.61 -18.63 -0.21
C VAL A 740 -16.18 -18.66 0.36
N GLN A 741 -15.26 -19.41 -0.24
CA GLN A 741 -13.87 -19.45 0.19
C GLN A 741 -13.18 -18.06 0.10
N GLN A 742 -13.45 -17.29 -0.96
CA GLN A 742 -12.95 -15.91 -1.09
C GLN A 742 -13.55 -14.97 -0.03
N HIS A 743 -14.83 -15.16 0.30
CA HIS A 743 -15.47 -14.39 1.36
C HIS A 743 -14.91 -14.76 2.74
N GLU A 744 -14.68 -16.04 3.04
CA GLU A 744 -14.02 -16.52 4.26
C GLU A 744 -12.64 -15.89 4.46
N ALA A 745 -11.84 -15.78 3.39
CA ALA A 745 -10.55 -15.09 3.43
C ALA A 745 -10.72 -13.60 3.80
N THR A 746 -11.75 -12.95 3.29
CA THR A 746 -12.07 -11.55 3.58
C THR A 746 -12.59 -11.35 5.00
N VAL A 747 -13.42 -12.27 5.52
CA VAL A 747 -13.88 -12.27 6.92
C VAL A 747 -12.69 -12.43 7.87
N THR A 748 -11.79 -13.37 7.57
CA THR A 748 -10.57 -13.59 8.36
C THR A 748 -9.67 -12.36 8.36
N ARG A 749 -9.43 -11.77 7.18
CA ARG A 749 -8.64 -10.54 7.07
C ARG A 749 -9.25 -9.39 7.86
N THR A 750 -10.58 -9.29 7.87
CA THR A 750 -11.30 -8.28 8.68
C THR A 750 -11.05 -8.49 10.17
N ALA A 751 -11.22 -9.71 10.67
CA ALA A 751 -11.03 -10.02 12.09
C ALA A 751 -9.58 -9.81 12.56
N VAL A 752 -8.59 -10.30 11.78
CA VAL A 752 -7.17 -10.12 12.08
C VAL A 752 -6.78 -8.63 12.08
N ARG A 753 -7.32 -7.85 11.14
CA ARG A 753 -7.12 -6.40 11.12
C ARG A 753 -7.76 -5.74 12.32
N GLN A 754 -9.01 -6.03 12.63
CA GLN A 754 -9.68 -5.45 13.79
C GLN A 754 -8.90 -5.69 15.10
N LEU A 755 -8.33 -6.89 15.26
CA LEU A 755 -7.46 -7.23 16.39
C LEU A 755 -6.18 -6.39 16.45
N ASN A 756 -5.49 -6.20 15.32
CA ASN A 756 -4.14 -5.62 15.30
C ASN A 756 -4.08 -4.14 14.86
N PHE A 757 -5.20 -3.57 14.42
CA PHE A 757 -5.25 -2.27 13.76
C PHE A 757 -4.66 -1.16 14.63
N GLU A 758 -5.20 -0.97 15.83
CA GLU A 758 -4.79 0.11 16.72
C GLU A 758 -3.34 -0.09 17.17
N PHE A 759 -2.94 -1.33 17.48
CA PHE A 759 -1.57 -1.64 17.87
C PHE A 759 -0.57 -1.28 16.77
N THR A 760 -0.88 -1.66 15.52
CA THR A 760 -0.05 -1.34 14.35
C THR A 760 -0.03 0.16 14.07
N ARG A 761 -1.18 0.83 14.16
CA ARG A 761 -1.27 2.30 14.01
C ARG A 761 -0.42 3.03 15.04
N ARG A 762 -0.43 2.59 16.30
CA ARG A 762 0.42 3.15 17.38
C ARG A 762 1.90 2.94 17.10
N CYS A 763 2.28 1.78 16.55
CA CYS A 763 3.66 1.51 16.15
C CYS A 763 4.18 2.49 15.09
N PHE A 764 3.32 2.94 14.19
CA PHE A 764 3.69 3.82 13.07
C PHE A 764 3.08 5.23 13.17
N ALA A 765 2.68 5.67 14.35
CA ALA A 765 1.98 6.95 14.53
C ALA A 765 2.77 8.17 14.02
N ALA A 766 4.11 8.09 14.01
CA ALA A 766 5.01 9.11 13.47
C ALA A 766 5.24 9.03 11.95
N HIS A 767 4.63 8.06 11.26
CA HIS A 767 4.84 7.78 9.82
C HIS A 767 3.50 7.89 9.06
N PRO A 768 3.12 9.09 8.59
CA PRO A 768 1.81 9.35 7.99
C PRO A 768 1.50 8.51 6.75
N VAL A 769 2.53 8.15 5.97
CA VAL A 769 2.38 7.30 4.77
C VAL A 769 1.86 5.92 5.15
N ILE A 770 2.47 5.29 6.16
CA ILE A 770 2.03 3.97 6.66
C ILE A 770 0.63 4.06 7.29
N VAL A 771 0.34 5.10 8.07
CA VAL A 771 -0.99 5.28 8.68
C VAL A 771 -2.08 5.44 7.61
N ARG A 772 -1.80 6.21 6.55
CA ARG A 772 -2.72 6.36 5.41
C ARG A 772 -2.93 5.05 4.66
N ARG A 773 -1.85 4.29 4.39
CA ARG A 773 -1.94 2.97 3.76
C ARG A 773 -2.82 2.02 4.57
N LEU A 774 -2.66 1.98 5.90
CA LEU A 774 -3.50 1.19 6.80
C LEU A 774 -4.99 1.59 6.72
N GLN A 775 -5.28 2.89 6.63
CA GLN A 775 -6.64 3.43 6.45
C GLN A 775 -7.27 2.99 5.12
N GLU A 776 -6.55 3.20 4.01
CA GLU A 776 -7.00 2.85 2.66
C GLU A 776 -7.27 1.36 2.55
N GLU A 777 -6.34 0.53 3.05
CA GLU A 777 -6.48 -0.91 3.06
C GLU A 777 -7.70 -1.38 3.87
N TYR A 778 -8.00 -0.74 5.01
CA TYR A 778 -9.19 -1.04 5.81
C TYR A 778 -10.47 -0.74 5.01
N GLY A 779 -10.51 0.41 4.34
CA GLY A 779 -11.62 0.83 3.48
C GLY A 779 -11.84 -0.15 2.31
N GLN A 780 -10.78 -0.51 1.59
CA GLN A 780 -10.83 -1.46 0.47
C GLN A 780 -11.35 -2.83 0.89
N ASN A 781 -10.92 -3.33 2.06
CA ASN A 781 -11.39 -4.61 2.59
C ASN A 781 -12.90 -4.56 2.95
N ASN A 782 -13.39 -3.45 3.52
CA ASN A 782 -14.81 -3.28 3.80
C ASN A 782 -15.65 -3.20 2.52
N ASN A 783 -15.19 -2.47 1.50
CA ASN A 783 -15.85 -2.42 0.18
C ASN A 783 -15.94 -3.82 -0.45
N THR A 784 -14.82 -4.57 -0.42
CA THR A 784 -14.76 -5.96 -0.91
C THR A 784 -15.73 -6.86 -0.16
N ALA A 785 -15.81 -6.76 1.17
CA ALA A 785 -16.74 -7.56 1.97
C ALA A 785 -18.21 -7.28 1.62
N ILE A 786 -18.59 -6.04 1.30
CA ILE A 786 -19.94 -5.68 0.84
C ILE A 786 -20.20 -6.29 -0.54
N ALA A 787 -19.29 -6.05 -1.49
CA ALA A 787 -19.43 -6.53 -2.87
C ALA A 787 -19.47 -8.06 -2.96
N SER A 788 -18.60 -8.78 -2.23
CA SER A 788 -18.58 -10.25 -2.28
C SER A 788 -19.84 -10.88 -1.69
N ARG A 789 -20.46 -10.26 -0.67
CA ARG A 789 -21.76 -10.71 -0.14
C ARG A 789 -22.86 -10.56 -1.18
N PHE A 790 -22.90 -9.44 -1.90
CA PHE A 790 -23.87 -9.26 -2.97
C PHE A 790 -23.70 -10.35 -4.07
N VAL A 791 -22.46 -10.68 -4.45
CA VAL A 791 -22.21 -11.78 -5.38
C VAL A 791 -22.78 -13.10 -4.85
N LEU A 792 -22.46 -13.47 -3.59
CA LEU A 792 -22.97 -14.70 -2.97
C LEU A 792 -24.50 -14.74 -2.89
N GLU A 793 -25.13 -13.63 -2.51
CA GLU A 793 -26.59 -13.51 -2.43
C GLU A 793 -27.25 -13.73 -3.80
N TYR A 794 -26.65 -13.20 -4.87
CA TYR A 794 -27.12 -13.41 -6.24
C TYR A 794 -26.93 -14.86 -6.68
N LEU A 795 -25.73 -15.42 -6.50
CA LEU A 795 -25.42 -16.81 -6.89
C LEU A 795 -26.30 -17.82 -6.14
N ALA A 796 -26.52 -17.62 -4.83
CA ALA A 796 -27.39 -18.47 -4.02
C ALA A 796 -28.86 -18.42 -4.48
N THR A 797 -29.31 -17.23 -4.88
CA THR A 797 -30.65 -17.00 -5.40
C THR A 797 -30.86 -17.64 -6.77
N ARG A 798 -29.93 -17.41 -7.71
CA ARG A 798 -30.10 -17.76 -9.13
C ARG A 798 -29.67 -19.18 -9.44
N GLN A 799 -28.70 -19.70 -8.69
CA GLN A 799 -28.10 -21.03 -8.84
C GLN A 799 -27.68 -21.26 -10.31
N PRO A 800 -26.61 -20.59 -10.77
CA PRO A 800 -26.26 -20.54 -12.18
C PRO A 800 -26.03 -21.93 -12.74
N THR A 801 -26.38 -22.15 -14.01
CA THR A 801 -26.29 -23.44 -14.71
C THR A 801 -25.30 -23.41 -15.87
N GLY A 802 -24.37 -22.44 -15.85
CA GLY A 802 -23.35 -22.31 -16.88
C GLY A 802 -22.31 -23.42 -16.81
N SER A 803 -21.24 -23.26 -17.57
CA SER A 803 -20.16 -24.25 -17.69
C SER A 803 -18.77 -23.68 -17.41
N PHE A 804 -18.63 -22.35 -17.28
CA PHE A 804 -17.33 -21.73 -17.06
C PHE A 804 -16.90 -21.85 -15.60
N PRO A 805 -15.66 -22.29 -15.31
CA PRO A 805 -15.18 -22.33 -13.94
C PRO A 805 -15.07 -20.92 -13.35
N PRO A 806 -15.20 -20.75 -12.02
CA PRO A 806 -14.79 -19.51 -11.38
C PRO A 806 -13.28 -19.34 -11.47
N THR A 807 -12.85 -18.11 -11.75
CA THR A 807 -11.45 -17.67 -11.89
C THR A 807 -11.28 -16.34 -11.15
N LEU A 808 -10.05 -15.99 -10.79
CA LEU A 808 -9.67 -14.72 -10.16
C LEU A 808 -10.12 -13.53 -11.00
N GLU A 809 -9.96 -13.56 -12.32
CA GLU A 809 -10.42 -12.46 -13.18
C GLU A 809 -11.95 -12.33 -13.17
N ARG A 810 -12.69 -13.46 -13.24
CA ARG A 810 -14.16 -13.45 -13.14
C ARG A 810 -14.63 -12.99 -11.76
N TYR A 811 -13.93 -13.37 -10.69
CA TYR A 811 -14.17 -12.90 -9.34
C TYR A 811 -13.99 -11.38 -9.25
N ASP A 812 -12.84 -10.86 -9.71
CA ASP A 812 -12.53 -9.44 -9.66
C ASP A 812 -13.54 -8.63 -10.46
N ARG A 813 -13.93 -9.11 -11.64
CA ARG A 813 -14.93 -8.45 -12.48
C ARG A 813 -16.31 -8.42 -11.81
N LEU A 814 -16.76 -9.52 -11.21
CA LEU A 814 -18.04 -9.57 -10.50
C LEU A 814 -18.05 -8.67 -9.25
N VAL A 815 -16.96 -8.67 -8.49
CA VAL A 815 -16.80 -7.85 -7.29
C VAL A 815 -16.68 -6.36 -7.66
N ALA A 816 -15.98 -6.00 -8.74
CA ALA A 816 -15.92 -4.64 -9.25
C ALA A 816 -17.30 -4.13 -9.71
N LEU A 817 -18.03 -4.92 -10.50
CA LEU A 817 -19.40 -4.59 -10.92
C LEU A 817 -20.33 -4.44 -9.72
N ALA A 818 -20.24 -5.35 -8.73
CA ALA A 818 -21.00 -5.26 -7.48
C ALA A 818 -20.70 -3.98 -6.70
N SER A 819 -19.42 -3.56 -6.64
CA SER A 819 -19.01 -2.32 -5.97
C SER A 819 -19.55 -1.08 -6.70
N LEU A 820 -19.54 -1.07 -8.03
CA LEU A 820 -20.10 0.01 -8.84
C LEU A 820 -21.62 0.10 -8.70
N ILE A 821 -22.33 -1.03 -8.72
CA ILE A 821 -23.78 -1.09 -8.48
C ILE A 821 -24.12 -0.50 -7.10
N HIS A 822 -23.33 -0.84 -6.08
CA HIS A 822 -23.48 -0.26 -4.74
C HIS A 822 -23.24 1.26 -4.75
N ALA A 823 -22.17 1.73 -5.40
CA ALA A 823 -21.82 3.16 -5.46
C ALA A 823 -22.87 4.00 -6.21
N PHE A 824 -23.26 3.59 -7.42
CA PHE A 824 -24.31 4.27 -8.20
C PHE A 824 -25.69 4.17 -7.55
N GLY A 825 -26.02 3.05 -6.91
CA GLY A 825 -27.24 2.90 -6.11
C GLY A 825 -27.28 3.87 -4.93
N THR A 826 -26.16 4.04 -4.23
CA THR A 826 -26.03 5.03 -3.15
C THR A 826 -26.20 6.46 -3.67
N ASN A 827 -25.57 6.80 -4.81
CA ASN A 827 -25.74 8.12 -5.43
C ASN A 827 -27.18 8.37 -5.86
N SER A 828 -27.87 7.33 -6.37
CA SER A 828 -29.29 7.43 -6.75
C SER A 828 -30.17 7.70 -5.53
N ASP A 829 -29.94 7.02 -4.41
CA ASP A 829 -30.66 7.29 -3.15
C ASP A 829 -30.40 8.72 -2.63
N LEU A 830 -29.16 9.23 -2.72
CA LEU A 830 -28.85 10.61 -2.35
C LEU A 830 -29.65 11.63 -3.18
N ALA A 831 -29.73 11.40 -4.50
CA ALA A 831 -30.47 12.23 -5.42
C ALA A 831 -31.99 12.13 -5.19
N PHE A 832 -32.50 10.93 -4.97
CA PHE A 832 -33.92 10.65 -4.75
C PHE A 832 -34.45 11.27 -3.46
N HIS A 833 -33.67 11.17 -2.37
CA HIS A 833 -34.00 11.74 -1.06
C HIS A 833 -33.62 13.22 -0.90
N GLU A 834 -33.06 13.85 -1.94
CA GLU A 834 -32.69 15.27 -1.96
C GLU A 834 -31.74 15.68 -0.82
N LEU A 835 -30.87 14.75 -0.38
CA LEU A 835 -29.89 15.01 0.69
C LEU A 835 -28.75 15.92 0.27
N SER A 836 -28.57 16.09 -1.05
CA SER A 836 -27.61 17.00 -1.64
C SER A 836 -27.99 17.31 -3.07
N GLN A 837 -27.42 18.37 -3.63
CA GLN A 837 -27.49 18.67 -5.06
C GLN A 837 -26.60 17.69 -5.83
N VAL A 838 -27.11 16.48 -6.03
CA VAL A 838 -26.44 15.46 -6.84
C VAL A 838 -26.54 15.86 -8.30
N THR A 839 -25.40 15.89 -8.99
CA THR A 839 -25.37 16.01 -10.45
C THR A 839 -24.84 14.72 -11.07
N ALA A 840 -25.33 14.39 -12.26
CA ALA A 840 -24.84 13.27 -13.04
C ALA A 840 -24.80 13.63 -14.53
N GLU A 841 -23.73 13.25 -15.21
CA GLU A 841 -23.55 13.46 -16.64
C GLU A 841 -22.68 12.37 -17.27
N ILE A 842 -22.75 12.24 -18.60
CA ILE A 842 -21.75 11.53 -19.38
C ILE A 842 -20.77 12.57 -19.90
N LEU A 843 -19.53 12.53 -19.43
CA LEU A 843 -18.46 13.45 -19.79
C LEU A 843 -18.03 13.26 -21.26
N PRO A 844 -17.43 14.29 -21.89
CA PRO A 844 -16.79 14.17 -23.21
C PRO A 844 -15.81 13.00 -23.32
N SER A 845 -15.14 12.65 -22.22
CA SER A 845 -14.27 11.47 -22.12
C SER A 845 -14.98 10.12 -22.32
N GLY A 846 -16.31 10.09 -22.26
CA GLY A 846 -17.08 8.85 -22.21
C GLY A 846 -17.02 8.20 -20.84
N ARG A 847 -16.99 8.97 -19.74
CA ARG A 847 -17.21 8.46 -18.38
C ARG A 847 -18.47 9.04 -17.78
N VAL A 848 -19.14 8.24 -16.94
CA VAL A 848 -20.24 8.74 -16.12
C VAL A 848 -19.63 9.46 -14.91
N ALA A 849 -19.84 10.76 -14.83
CA ALA A 849 -19.43 11.57 -13.68
C ALA A 849 -20.61 11.83 -12.75
N THR A 850 -20.32 11.90 -11.46
CA THR A 850 -21.30 12.23 -10.43
C THR A 850 -20.69 13.19 -9.43
N ALA A 851 -21.32 14.35 -9.20
CA ALA A 851 -20.96 15.23 -8.09
C ALA A 851 -22.03 15.13 -6.99
N ARG A 852 -21.61 15.25 -5.73
CA ARG A 852 -22.49 15.10 -4.55
C ARG A 852 -22.64 16.40 -3.74
N GLY A 853 -22.23 17.55 -4.31
CA GLY A 853 -22.32 18.86 -3.66
C GLY A 853 -21.80 18.87 -2.22
N ALA A 854 -22.61 19.40 -1.29
CA ALA A 854 -22.28 19.51 0.14
C ALA A 854 -22.17 18.16 0.88
N TYR A 855 -22.63 17.05 0.29
CA TYR A 855 -22.51 15.72 0.91
C TYR A 855 -21.08 15.22 0.95
N GLU A 856 -20.28 15.50 -0.09
CA GLU A 856 -18.90 15.02 -0.18
C GLU A 856 -17.99 15.58 0.93
N PRO A 857 -17.94 16.91 1.20
CA PRO A 857 -17.17 17.42 2.33
C PRO A 857 -17.73 16.95 3.69
N ALA A 858 -19.05 16.79 3.82
CA ALA A 858 -19.65 16.24 5.03
C ALA A 858 -19.27 14.76 5.26
N ARG A 859 -19.20 13.97 4.19
CA ARG A 859 -18.71 12.58 4.21
C ARG A 859 -17.23 12.52 4.60
N ALA A 860 -16.40 13.36 4.01
CA ALA A 860 -14.96 13.41 4.33
C ALA A 860 -14.72 13.78 5.81
N ALA A 861 -15.46 14.76 6.35
CA ALA A 861 -15.39 15.11 7.76
C ALA A 861 -15.83 13.95 8.67
N PHE A 862 -16.93 13.28 8.31
CA PHE A 862 -17.43 12.11 9.04
C PHE A 862 -16.47 10.92 9.00
N GLU A 863 -15.75 10.69 7.89
CA GLU A 863 -14.77 9.60 7.77
C GLU A 863 -13.61 9.74 8.76
N VAL A 864 -13.15 10.97 9.02
CA VAL A 864 -12.14 11.25 10.05
C VAL A 864 -12.63 10.82 11.43
N THR A 865 -13.86 11.19 11.79
CA THR A 865 -14.44 10.83 13.10
C THR A 865 -14.74 9.33 13.19
N MET A 866 -15.28 8.73 12.14
CA MET A 866 -15.54 7.28 12.05
C MET A 866 -14.29 6.46 12.27
N PHE A 867 -13.17 6.92 11.74
CA PHE A 867 -11.90 6.24 11.92
C PHE A 867 -11.44 6.24 13.38
N SER A 868 -11.71 7.30 14.13
CA SER A 868 -11.48 7.33 15.58
C SER A 868 -12.34 6.27 16.31
N ASP A 869 -13.61 6.10 15.93
CA ASP A 869 -14.48 5.07 16.48
C ASP A 869 -13.98 3.66 16.14
N VAL A 870 -13.47 3.44 14.92
CA VAL A 870 -12.82 2.18 14.52
C VAL A 870 -11.60 1.88 15.40
N THR A 871 -10.73 2.87 15.66
CA THR A 871 -9.56 2.65 16.52
C THR A 871 -9.94 2.27 17.95
N ARG A 872 -10.96 2.93 18.51
CA ARG A 872 -11.47 2.62 19.86
C ARG A 872 -12.06 1.21 19.92
N GLU A 873 -12.83 0.83 18.91
CA GLU A 873 -13.44 -0.49 18.84
C GLU A 873 -12.41 -1.59 18.64
N SER A 874 -11.44 -1.39 17.75
CA SER A 874 -10.30 -2.30 17.57
C SER A 874 -9.55 -2.56 18.87
N LEU A 875 -9.27 -1.52 19.66
CA LEU A 875 -8.60 -1.68 20.95
C LEU A 875 -9.45 -2.49 21.94
N ARG A 876 -10.76 -2.25 22.00
CA ARG A 876 -11.68 -3.01 22.85
C ARG A 876 -11.75 -4.47 22.46
N ILE A 877 -11.89 -4.76 21.16
CA ILE A 877 -11.87 -6.12 20.62
C ILE A 877 -10.57 -6.82 21.01
N ALA A 878 -9.43 -6.15 20.82
CA ALA A 878 -8.13 -6.71 21.19
C ALA A 878 -8.03 -7.01 22.69
N GLN A 879 -8.48 -6.09 23.56
CA GLN A 879 -8.50 -6.31 25.00
C GLN A 879 -9.35 -7.51 25.40
N ALA A 880 -10.52 -7.68 24.77
CA ALA A 880 -11.40 -8.83 25.01
C ALA A 880 -10.76 -10.16 24.58
N TYR A 881 -10.05 -10.18 23.46
CA TYR A 881 -9.32 -11.39 23.00
C TYR A 881 -8.08 -11.73 23.83
N LEU A 882 -7.44 -10.72 24.43
CA LEU A 882 -6.16 -10.82 25.14
C LEU A 882 -6.32 -10.80 26.66
N GLY A 883 -7.49 -11.22 27.19
CA GLY A 883 -7.66 -11.53 28.61
C GLY A 883 -8.00 -10.36 29.53
N ASN A 884 -8.46 -9.22 29.01
CA ASN A 884 -9.12 -8.19 29.82
C ASN A 884 -10.64 -8.36 29.69
N ASP A 885 -11.30 -8.87 30.75
CA ASP A 885 -12.75 -8.75 30.97
C ASP A 885 -13.10 -7.28 31.27
N GLY A 886 -12.71 -6.37 30.38
CA GLY A 886 -13.17 -4.99 30.37
C GLY A 886 -14.67 -5.03 30.14
N ALA A 887 -15.42 -4.78 31.21
CA ALA A 887 -16.88 -4.82 31.25
C ALA A 887 -17.49 -4.29 29.95
N ARG A 888 -18.23 -5.15 29.24
CA ARG A 888 -19.12 -4.74 28.15
C ARG A 888 -20.08 -3.69 28.70
N ASP A 889 -19.82 -2.41 28.42
CA ASP A 889 -20.62 -1.28 28.93
C ASP A 889 -21.98 -1.13 28.24
N ASP A 890 -22.39 -2.12 27.45
CA ASP A 890 -23.75 -2.28 26.93
C ASP A 890 -24.14 -3.75 27.14
N GLN A 891 -24.49 -4.14 28.37
CA GLN A 891 -24.99 -5.48 28.65
C GLN A 891 -26.22 -5.74 27.78
N LEU A 892 -26.16 -6.82 26.98
CA LEU A 892 -27.35 -7.40 26.34
C LEU A 892 -28.50 -7.44 27.37
N PRO A 893 -29.76 -7.21 26.95
CA PRO A 893 -30.90 -7.49 27.81
C PRO A 893 -30.80 -8.88 28.44
N ALA A 894 -31.51 -9.07 29.57
CA ALA A 894 -31.50 -10.34 30.28
C ALA A 894 -31.82 -11.48 29.30
N ARG A 895 -30.99 -12.52 29.28
CA ARG A 895 -31.04 -13.57 28.26
C ARG A 895 -32.44 -14.17 28.09
N GLN A 896 -33.12 -14.38 29.20
CA GLN A 896 -34.47 -14.94 29.25
C GLN A 896 -35.54 -14.05 28.60
N GLU A 897 -35.39 -12.72 28.69
CA GLU A 897 -36.28 -11.77 28.00
C GLU A 897 -36.08 -11.83 26.49
N LEU A 898 -34.82 -11.90 26.03
CA LEU A 898 -34.49 -12.07 24.62
C LEU A 898 -34.97 -13.41 24.09
N ASP A 899 -34.82 -14.50 24.85
CA ASP A 899 -35.29 -15.83 24.46
C ASP A 899 -36.82 -15.83 24.27
N THR A 900 -37.56 -15.24 25.21
CA THR A 900 -39.02 -15.11 25.10
C THR A 900 -39.44 -14.26 23.90
N ALA A 901 -38.75 -13.14 23.68
CA ALA A 901 -39.05 -12.23 22.58
C ALA A 901 -38.71 -12.84 21.21
N MET A 902 -37.58 -13.54 21.09
CA MET A 902 -37.17 -14.22 19.86
C MET A 902 -38.08 -15.40 19.54
N LEU A 903 -38.53 -16.14 20.57
CA LEU A 903 -39.51 -17.21 20.39
C LEU A 903 -40.80 -16.69 19.75
N ALA A 904 -41.27 -15.52 20.18
CA ALA A 904 -42.43 -14.86 19.57
C ALA A 904 -42.15 -14.24 18.18
N GLU A 905 -40.90 -13.93 17.85
CA GLU A 905 -40.50 -13.27 16.60
C GLU A 905 -40.25 -14.25 15.45
N VAL A 906 -39.53 -15.34 15.72
CA VAL A 906 -39.06 -16.31 14.72
C VAL A 906 -39.34 -17.77 15.10
N GLY A 907 -40.01 -18.02 16.22
CA GLY A 907 -40.32 -19.39 16.67
C GLY A 907 -39.17 -20.13 17.34
N TRP A 908 -38.06 -19.43 17.64
CA TRP A 908 -36.86 -19.98 18.28
C TRP A 908 -36.34 -19.05 19.37
N THR A 909 -35.82 -19.60 20.46
CA THR A 909 -35.13 -18.78 21.45
C THR A 909 -33.80 -18.27 20.89
N LEU A 910 -33.26 -17.17 21.42
CA LEU A 910 -31.94 -16.70 21.01
C LEU A 910 -30.87 -17.75 21.35
N SER A 911 -31.06 -18.49 22.44
CA SER A 911 -30.22 -19.62 22.88
C SER A 911 -30.19 -20.73 21.85
N ASP A 912 -31.33 -21.16 21.34
CA ASP A 912 -31.38 -22.17 20.27
C ASP A 912 -30.69 -21.69 19.01
N LEU A 913 -30.93 -20.43 18.60
CA LEU A 913 -30.34 -19.85 17.40
C LEU A 913 -28.81 -19.78 17.48
N LEU A 914 -28.25 -19.36 18.62
CA LEU A 914 -26.80 -19.32 18.80
C LEU A 914 -26.20 -20.73 18.88
N LEU A 915 -26.84 -21.66 19.60
CA LEU A 915 -26.41 -23.05 19.65
C LEU A 915 -26.38 -23.69 18.26
N PHE A 916 -27.38 -23.41 17.43
CA PHE A 916 -27.42 -23.86 16.05
C PHE A 916 -26.24 -23.31 15.23
N LEU A 917 -26.01 -21.99 15.25
CA LEU A 917 -24.91 -21.38 14.50
C LEU A 917 -23.54 -21.88 14.97
N ASP A 918 -23.35 -22.02 16.29
CA ASP A 918 -22.13 -22.57 16.88
C ASP A 918 -21.92 -24.02 16.42
N GLY A 919 -22.96 -24.86 16.49
CA GLY A 919 -22.93 -26.24 16.00
C GLY A 919 -22.57 -26.35 14.50
N VAL A 920 -23.14 -25.47 13.66
CA VAL A 920 -22.81 -25.42 12.22
C VAL A 920 -21.35 -25.00 11.99
N SER A 921 -20.86 -24.01 12.75
CA SER A 921 -19.47 -23.55 12.63
C SER A 921 -18.45 -24.58 13.15
N ALA A 922 -18.87 -25.44 14.09
CA ALA A 922 -18.04 -26.48 14.70
C ALA A 922 -17.98 -27.79 13.90
N LEU A 923 -18.86 -27.98 12.90
CA LEU A 923 -18.87 -29.20 12.11
C LEU A 923 -17.48 -29.45 11.47
N PRO A 924 -16.91 -30.66 11.65
CA PRO A 924 -15.57 -30.97 11.16
C PRO A 924 -15.54 -30.91 9.64
N GLY A 925 -14.60 -30.12 9.15
CA GLY A 925 -14.46 -29.78 7.75
C GLY A 925 -13.09 -30.13 7.18
N GLY A 926 -13.05 -30.51 5.91
CA GLY A 926 -11.79 -30.82 5.22
C GLY A 926 -10.96 -29.55 5.01
N ALA A 927 -9.84 -29.42 5.73
CA ALA A 927 -8.82 -28.37 5.54
C ALA A 927 -9.37 -26.92 5.31
N GLY A 928 -10.32 -26.47 6.13
CA GLY A 928 -10.33 -25.13 6.72
C GLY A 928 -10.92 -23.94 5.94
N GLY A 929 -11.57 -24.15 4.79
CA GLY A 929 -12.10 -23.07 3.96
C GLY A 929 -13.62 -22.98 3.87
N VAL A 930 -14.22 -23.84 3.06
CA VAL A 930 -15.65 -23.89 2.74
C VAL A 930 -16.13 -25.32 2.91
N GLU A 931 -17.32 -25.48 3.49
CA GLU A 931 -17.91 -26.79 3.74
C GLU A 931 -19.12 -27.02 2.85
N GLN A 932 -19.29 -28.27 2.43
CA GLN A 932 -20.47 -28.71 1.69
C GLN A 932 -20.87 -30.14 2.06
N ARG A 933 -22.17 -30.39 2.23
CA ARG A 933 -22.74 -31.72 2.51
C ARG A 933 -24.11 -31.89 1.84
N ALA A 934 -24.54 -33.13 1.66
CA ALA A 934 -25.95 -33.38 1.36
C ALA A 934 -26.82 -32.94 2.55
N GLU A 935 -28.00 -32.38 2.30
CA GLU A 935 -28.89 -31.89 3.37
C GLU A 935 -29.20 -32.95 4.43
N PRO A 936 -29.51 -34.22 4.09
CA PRO A 936 -29.79 -35.22 5.11
C PRO A 936 -28.59 -35.51 6.02
N GLU A 937 -27.38 -35.52 5.46
CA GLU A 937 -26.14 -35.74 6.20
C GLU A 937 -25.79 -34.56 7.11
N PHE A 938 -26.02 -33.34 6.61
CA PHE A 938 -25.86 -32.12 7.39
C PHE A 938 -26.82 -32.09 8.57
N VAL A 939 -28.11 -32.36 8.32
CA VAL A 939 -29.14 -32.36 9.34
C VAL A 939 -28.89 -33.43 10.39
N ALA A 940 -28.55 -34.65 9.99
CA ALA A 940 -28.20 -35.72 10.92
C ALA A 940 -26.99 -35.36 11.79
N ALA A 941 -25.95 -34.74 11.21
CA ALA A 941 -24.77 -34.31 11.95
C ALA A 941 -25.10 -33.22 13.00
N ILE A 942 -25.89 -32.21 12.63
CA ILE A 942 -26.31 -31.16 13.57
C ILE A 942 -27.29 -31.70 14.63
N ALA A 943 -28.22 -32.57 14.24
CA ALA A 943 -29.16 -33.21 15.15
C ALA A 943 -28.40 -34.02 16.21
N GLN A 944 -27.36 -34.76 15.81
CA GLN A 944 -26.48 -35.48 16.72
C GLN A 944 -25.68 -34.54 17.62
N GLU A 945 -25.08 -33.49 17.06
CA GLU A 945 -24.25 -32.53 17.82
C GLU A 945 -25.07 -31.79 18.89
N LEU A 946 -26.28 -31.36 18.55
CA LEU A 946 -27.13 -30.57 19.45
C LEU A 946 -28.10 -31.42 20.29
N GLY A 947 -28.22 -32.72 19.99
CA GLY A 947 -29.25 -33.59 20.57
C GLY A 947 -30.67 -33.17 20.18
N TRP A 948 -30.84 -32.61 18.97
CA TRP A 948 -32.13 -32.12 18.46
C TRP A 948 -32.79 -33.17 17.55
N ASP A 949 -34.10 -33.06 17.38
CA ASP A 949 -34.82 -33.78 16.33
C ASP A 949 -34.48 -33.20 14.94
N GLU A 950 -34.36 -34.06 13.93
CA GLU A 950 -34.00 -33.63 12.57
C GLU A 950 -34.97 -32.58 12.00
N GLU A 951 -36.26 -32.66 12.30
CA GLU A 951 -37.23 -31.67 11.83
C GLU A 951 -37.07 -30.32 12.54
N ALA A 952 -36.64 -30.33 13.80
CA ALA A 952 -36.25 -29.11 14.51
C ALA A 952 -35.04 -28.45 13.83
N VAL A 953 -34.02 -29.25 13.46
CA VAL A 953 -32.84 -28.78 12.72
C VAL A 953 -33.23 -28.19 11.36
N ARG A 954 -34.09 -28.85 10.58
CA ARG A 954 -34.57 -28.33 9.28
C ARG A 954 -35.28 -26.99 9.40
N ARG A 955 -36.14 -26.84 10.41
CA ARG A 955 -36.84 -25.56 10.68
C ARG A 955 -35.87 -24.44 11.08
N CYS A 956 -34.83 -24.74 11.86
CA CYS A 956 -33.82 -23.74 12.23
C CYS A 956 -32.88 -23.40 11.06
N LEU A 957 -32.49 -24.41 10.26
CA LEU A 957 -31.71 -24.25 9.04
C LEU A 957 -32.38 -23.27 8.06
N ALA A 958 -33.70 -23.35 7.89
CA ALA A 958 -34.46 -22.44 7.04
C ALA A 958 -34.35 -20.95 7.45
N GLU A 959 -34.15 -20.65 8.74
CA GLU A 959 -34.00 -19.27 9.22
C GLU A 959 -32.65 -18.64 8.83
N PHE A 960 -31.60 -19.44 8.71
CA PHE A 960 -30.24 -19.00 8.39
C PHE A 960 -29.79 -19.31 6.96
N SER A 961 -30.71 -19.82 6.13
CA SER A 961 -30.41 -20.23 4.77
C SER A 961 -30.82 -19.20 3.71
N LEU A 962 -29.98 -19.04 2.69
CA LEU A 962 -30.34 -18.51 1.38
C LEU A 962 -30.76 -19.66 0.47
N THR A 963 -31.87 -19.49 -0.23
CA THR A 963 -32.44 -20.50 -1.13
C THR A 963 -32.63 -19.96 -2.53
N GLY A 964 -32.73 -20.88 -3.50
CA GLY A 964 -33.08 -20.55 -4.88
C GLY A 964 -34.43 -19.84 -4.98
N ARG A 965 -34.51 -18.82 -5.83
CA ARG A 965 -35.77 -18.10 -6.16
C ARG A 965 -35.72 -17.55 -7.57
N ALA A 966 -36.89 -17.42 -8.20
CA ALA A 966 -37.00 -17.08 -9.62
C ALA A 966 -36.41 -15.70 -9.98
N ALA A 967 -36.54 -14.71 -9.10
CA ALA A 967 -36.06 -13.36 -9.34
C ALA A 967 -35.30 -12.80 -8.13
N PHE A 968 -34.10 -12.25 -8.35
CA PHE A 968 -33.28 -11.68 -7.29
C PHE A 968 -33.88 -10.39 -6.70
N LEU A 969 -34.22 -9.42 -7.56
CA LEU A 969 -34.73 -8.11 -7.15
C LEU A 969 -36.23 -8.11 -6.74
N ARG A 970 -36.90 -9.26 -6.79
CA ARG A 970 -38.32 -9.41 -6.43
C ARG A 970 -38.48 -10.55 -5.43
N PRO A 971 -38.24 -10.29 -4.14
CA PRO A 971 -38.37 -11.31 -3.12
C PRO A 971 -39.85 -11.67 -2.90
N SER A 972 -40.12 -12.92 -2.50
CA SER A 972 -41.46 -13.33 -2.07
C SER A 972 -41.82 -12.73 -0.72
N GLN A 973 -43.12 -12.59 -0.42
CA GLN A 973 -43.56 -12.22 0.92
C GLN A 973 -43.01 -13.23 1.96
N PRO A 974 -42.65 -12.79 3.18
CA PRO A 974 -42.88 -11.46 3.76
C PRO A 974 -41.77 -10.42 3.49
N TRP A 975 -40.78 -10.76 2.67
CA TRP A 975 -39.62 -9.91 2.40
C TRP A 975 -39.97 -8.72 1.50
N ARG A 976 -39.22 -7.63 1.66
CA ARG A 976 -39.42 -6.38 0.92
C ARG A 976 -38.28 -6.14 -0.05
N ARG A 977 -38.48 -5.21 -0.98
CA ARG A 977 -37.45 -4.82 -1.96
C ARG A 977 -36.15 -4.34 -1.29
N GLU A 978 -36.27 -3.61 -0.18
CA GLU A 978 -35.15 -3.17 0.65
C GLU A 978 -34.29 -4.32 1.21
N ASP A 979 -34.81 -5.54 1.29
CA ASP A 979 -34.07 -6.72 1.76
C ASP A 979 -33.17 -7.34 0.68
N VAL A 980 -33.23 -6.89 -0.57
CA VAL A 980 -32.42 -7.42 -1.69
C VAL A 980 -31.56 -6.37 -2.40
N GLU A 981 -31.82 -5.09 -2.18
CA GLU A 981 -31.04 -3.96 -2.75
C GLU A 981 -29.66 -3.86 -2.08
N PRO A 982 -28.54 -4.16 -2.76
CA PRO A 982 -27.24 -4.35 -2.11
C PRO A 982 -26.67 -3.12 -1.37
N TRP A 983 -27.12 -1.91 -1.72
CA TRP A 983 -26.74 -0.66 -1.05
C TRP A 983 -27.59 -0.31 0.19
N ARG A 984 -28.57 -1.14 0.55
CA ARG A 984 -29.35 -0.98 1.80
C ARG A 984 -28.68 -1.72 2.96
N PHE A 985 -28.73 -1.12 4.14
CA PHE A 985 -28.27 -1.75 5.39
C PHE A 985 -29.34 -2.65 6.02
N ASN A 986 -28.90 -3.59 6.88
CA ASN A 986 -29.76 -4.45 7.69
C ASN A 986 -30.84 -5.25 6.91
N ARG A 987 -30.43 -5.80 5.77
CA ARG A 987 -31.27 -6.59 4.87
C ARG A 987 -31.56 -7.98 5.44
N GLY A 988 -32.84 -8.38 5.46
CA GLY A 988 -33.26 -9.70 5.96
C GLY A 988 -32.74 -10.90 5.15
N LEU A 989 -32.41 -10.68 3.87
CA LEU A 989 -31.87 -11.69 2.95
C LEU A 989 -30.38 -11.48 2.64
N SER A 990 -29.64 -10.77 3.49
CA SER A 990 -28.19 -10.67 3.33
C SER A 990 -27.47 -11.91 3.83
N TYR A 991 -26.35 -12.24 3.18
CA TYR A 991 -25.44 -13.30 3.62
C TYR A 991 -24.93 -13.08 5.06
N LEU A 992 -24.88 -11.83 5.57
CA LEU A 992 -24.57 -11.55 6.98
C LEU A 992 -25.61 -12.09 7.97
N ARG A 993 -26.86 -12.27 7.54
CA ARG A 993 -27.94 -12.81 8.39
C ARG A 993 -28.27 -14.26 8.05
N ARG A 994 -27.95 -14.68 6.83
CA ARG A 994 -28.23 -16.01 6.29
C ARG A 994 -26.96 -16.59 5.67
N PRO A 995 -26.00 -17.03 6.50
CA PRO A 995 -24.65 -17.45 6.06
C PRO A 995 -24.62 -18.85 5.43
N ILE A 996 -25.74 -19.58 5.46
CA ILE A 996 -25.85 -20.93 4.91
C ILE A 996 -26.55 -20.86 3.55
N ILE A 997 -26.10 -21.64 2.58
CA ILE A 997 -26.66 -21.68 1.22
C ILE A 997 -27.23 -23.06 0.97
N LEU A 998 -28.51 -23.11 0.59
CA LEU A 998 -29.18 -24.32 0.11
C LEU A 998 -29.17 -24.31 -1.41
N TRP A 999 -28.41 -25.23 -1.99
CA TRP A 999 -28.20 -25.35 -3.42
C TRP A 999 -28.83 -26.63 -3.96
N GLN A 1000 -29.65 -26.50 -5.00
CA GLN A 1000 -30.30 -27.62 -5.65
C GLN A 1000 -29.39 -28.20 -6.74
N ASP A 1001 -28.87 -29.40 -6.53
CA ASP A 1001 -27.99 -30.14 -7.43
C ASP A 1001 -28.75 -31.33 -8.04
N GLY A 1002 -29.43 -31.08 -9.15
CA GLY A 1002 -30.36 -32.05 -9.73
C GLY A 1002 -31.47 -32.41 -8.72
N PRO A 1003 -31.66 -33.71 -8.36
CA PRO A 1003 -32.63 -34.11 -7.34
C PRO A 1003 -32.12 -33.91 -5.90
N ALA A 1004 -30.82 -33.70 -5.70
CA ALA A 1004 -30.22 -33.60 -4.36
C ALA A 1004 -30.17 -32.15 -3.88
N LEU A 1005 -30.46 -31.94 -2.59
CA LEU A 1005 -30.27 -30.66 -1.92
C LEU A 1005 -28.93 -30.68 -1.19
N ARG A 1006 -28.07 -29.69 -1.46
CA ARG A 1006 -26.76 -29.52 -0.82
C ARG A 1006 -26.77 -28.29 0.08
N VAL A 1007 -26.09 -28.40 1.20
CA VAL A 1007 -25.86 -27.31 2.17
C VAL A 1007 -24.42 -26.87 2.03
N ILE A 1008 -24.20 -25.59 1.74
CA ILE A 1008 -22.86 -24.97 1.58
C ILE A 1008 -22.73 -23.84 2.59
N TRP A 1009 -21.63 -23.79 3.35
CA TRP A 1009 -21.39 -22.72 4.30
C TRP A 1009 -19.90 -22.45 4.50
N GLY A 1010 -19.60 -21.21 4.86
CA GLY A 1010 -18.30 -20.80 5.38
C GLY A 1010 -18.34 -20.79 6.90
N PRO A 1011 -17.51 -21.56 7.62
CA PRO A 1011 -17.55 -21.62 9.07
C PRO A 1011 -17.38 -20.24 9.74
N ARG A 1012 -16.53 -19.36 9.18
CA ARG A 1012 -16.29 -18.01 9.73
C ARG A 1012 -17.43 -17.05 9.42
N ALA A 1013 -18.04 -17.16 8.25
CA ALA A 1013 -19.24 -16.41 7.88
C ALA A 1013 -20.40 -16.74 8.83
N VAL A 1014 -20.55 -18.02 9.22
CA VAL A 1014 -21.54 -18.46 10.23
C VAL A 1014 -21.26 -17.82 11.59
N THR A 1015 -20.03 -17.89 12.09
CA THR A 1015 -19.64 -17.19 13.35
C THR A 1015 -19.86 -15.67 13.24
N SER A 1016 -19.51 -15.06 12.11
CA SER A 1016 -19.72 -13.64 11.86
C SER A 1016 -21.21 -13.26 11.87
N ALA A 1017 -22.10 -14.13 11.40
CA ALA A 1017 -23.54 -13.92 11.43
C ALA A 1017 -24.10 -13.96 12.86
N ALA A 1018 -23.57 -14.84 13.72
CA ALA A 1018 -23.92 -14.87 15.14
C ALA A 1018 -23.54 -13.57 15.85
N HIS A 1019 -22.31 -13.07 15.64
CA HIS A 1019 -21.88 -11.77 16.15
C HIS A 1019 -22.73 -10.62 15.62
N TYR A 1020 -23.07 -10.64 14.33
CA TYR A 1020 -23.91 -9.61 13.73
C TYR A 1020 -25.35 -9.62 14.29
N LEU A 1021 -25.94 -10.79 14.54
CA LEU A 1021 -27.24 -10.91 15.21
C LEU A 1021 -27.20 -10.30 16.62
N LEU A 1022 -26.16 -10.61 17.39
CA LEU A 1022 -25.97 -10.06 18.73
C LEU A 1022 -25.78 -8.53 18.69
N ASP A 1023 -24.99 -8.02 17.76
CA ASP A 1023 -24.80 -6.58 17.55
C ASP A 1023 -26.14 -5.89 17.24
N LEU A 1024 -26.97 -6.45 16.36
CA LEU A 1024 -28.29 -5.89 16.05
C LEU A 1024 -29.22 -5.84 17.27
N LEU A 1025 -29.17 -6.85 18.14
CA LEU A 1025 -29.99 -6.89 19.36
C LEU A 1025 -29.46 -5.93 20.43
N GLN A 1026 -28.15 -5.92 20.65
CA GLN A 1026 -27.47 -5.06 21.62
C GLN A 1026 -27.60 -3.58 21.26
N THR A 1027 -27.53 -3.26 19.97
CA THR A 1027 -27.67 -1.89 19.46
C THR A 1027 -29.12 -1.48 19.20
N GLY A 1028 -30.11 -2.35 19.47
CA GLY A 1028 -31.52 -2.06 19.25
C GLY A 1028 -31.92 -1.90 17.77
N ARG A 1029 -31.07 -2.36 16.84
CA ARG A 1029 -31.22 -2.21 15.38
C ARG A 1029 -31.96 -3.37 14.72
N TYR A 1030 -32.20 -4.48 15.42
CA TYR A 1030 -32.93 -5.61 14.84
C TYR A 1030 -34.34 -5.18 14.38
N ARG A 1031 -34.71 -5.50 13.12
CA ARG A 1031 -36.03 -5.16 12.56
C ARG A 1031 -37.12 -6.11 13.08
N ALA A 1032 -37.67 -5.81 14.25
CA ALA A 1032 -38.66 -6.65 14.94
C ALA A 1032 -40.09 -6.54 14.37
N ARG A 1033 -40.75 -7.69 14.16
CA ARG A 1033 -42.13 -7.82 13.69
C ARG A 1033 -43.12 -8.09 14.83
N SER A 1034 -42.68 -8.78 15.88
CA SER A 1034 -43.45 -9.07 17.08
C SER A 1034 -43.49 -7.86 18.03
N THR A 1035 -44.59 -7.72 18.76
CA THR A 1035 -44.74 -6.69 19.80
C THR A 1035 -43.78 -6.94 20.98
N ALA A 1036 -43.53 -8.20 21.31
CA ALA A 1036 -42.61 -8.60 22.38
C ALA A 1036 -41.19 -8.10 22.12
N LEU A 1037 -40.62 -8.38 20.94
CA LEU A 1037 -39.26 -7.95 20.61
C LEU A 1037 -39.15 -6.43 20.43
N ARG A 1038 -40.16 -5.76 19.84
CA ARG A 1038 -40.18 -4.30 19.76
C ARG A 1038 -40.10 -3.62 21.13
N ARG A 1039 -40.75 -4.19 22.15
CA ARG A 1039 -40.67 -3.69 23.52
C ARG A 1039 -39.25 -3.81 24.07
N VAL A 1040 -38.65 -5.00 23.98
CA VAL A 1040 -37.28 -5.24 24.48
C VAL A 1040 -36.28 -4.29 23.81
N LEU A 1041 -36.35 -4.12 22.49
CA LEU A 1041 -35.47 -3.21 21.75
C LEU A 1041 -35.74 -1.74 22.10
N GLY A 1042 -36.99 -1.37 22.37
CA GLY A 1042 -37.35 -0.05 22.90
C GLY A 1042 -36.72 0.24 24.27
N ASP A 1043 -36.70 -0.76 25.15
CA ASP A 1043 -36.07 -0.66 26.48
C ASP A 1043 -34.54 -0.57 26.36
N VAL A 1044 -33.92 -1.27 25.40
CA VAL A 1044 -32.49 -1.12 25.05
C VAL A 1044 -32.20 0.32 24.63
N ASN A 1045 -32.95 0.85 23.67
CA ASN A 1045 -32.74 2.21 23.17
C ASN A 1045 -32.94 3.26 24.27
N THR A 1046 -33.92 3.06 25.16
CA THR A 1046 -34.16 3.94 26.31
C THR A 1046 -32.99 3.94 27.30
N ARG A 1047 -32.46 2.75 27.64
CA ARG A 1047 -31.28 2.63 28.53
C ARG A 1047 -30.04 3.28 27.93
N ARG A 1048 -29.77 3.01 26.65
CA ARG A 1048 -28.64 3.60 25.89
C ARG A 1048 -28.76 5.12 25.77
N GLY A 1049 -29.97 5.65 25.64
CA GLY A 1049 -30.24 7.09 25.69
C GLY A 1049 -29.91 7.69 27.05
N ARG A 1050 -30.46 7.13 28.15
CA ARG A 1050 -30.17 7.62 29.51
C ARG A 1050 -28.69 7.53 29.90
N ALA A 1051 -28.00 6.47 29.48
CA ALA A 1051 -26.56 6.35 29.70
C ALA A 1051 -25.78 7.46 28.99
N PHE A 1052 -26.22 7.85 27.79
CA PHE A 1052 -25.62 8.96 27.06
C PHE A 1052 -25.92 10.32 27.72
N ASN A 1053 -27.14 10.55 28.21
CA ASN A 1053 -27.47 11.75 28.99
C ASN A 1053 -26.54 11.89 30.21
N ARG A 1054 -26.34 10.79 30.96
CA ARG A 1054 -25.37 10.74 32.08
C ARG A 1054 -23.95 11.05 31.64
N GLN A 1055 -23.51 10.52 30.51
CA GLN A 1055 -22.17 10.78 29.97
C GLN A 1055 -21.97 12.27 29.67
N VAL A 1056 -22.94 12.91 29.01
CA VAL A 1056 -22.92 14.35 28.71
C VAL A 1056 -22.95 15.17 30.00
N ALA A 1057 -23.84 14.85 30.93
CA ALA A 1057 -23.93 15.52 32.22
C ALA A 1057 -22.62 15.41 33.01
N ALA A 1058 -22.02 14.22 33.09
CA ALA A 1058 -20.74 13.98 33.77
C ALA A 1058 -19.58 14.74 33.11
N PHE A 1059 -19.54 14.81 31.78
CA PHE A 1059 -18.54 15.60 31.06
C PHE A 1059 -18.67 17.09 31.37
N VAL A 1060 -19.86 17.66 31.26
CA VAL A 1060 -20.11 19.08 31.59
C VAL A 1060 -19.79 19.36 33.07
N LEU A 1061 -20.13 18.43 33.96
CA LEU A 1061 -19.80 18.48 35.37
C LEU A 1061 -18.27 18.50 35.59
N SER A 1062 -17.49 17.77 34.78
CA SER A 1062 -16.03 17.72 34.87
C SER A 1062 -15.36 19.05 34.48
N LEU A 1063 -16.03 19.88 33.69
CA LEU A 1063 -15.58 21.23 33.31
C LEU A 1063 -15.90 22.28 34.39
N GLY A 1064 -16.53 21.90 35.50
CA GLY A 1064 -16.82 22.80 36.62
C GLY A 1064 -18.17 23.51 36.54
N LEU A 1065 -19.01 23.25 35.53
CA LEU A 1065 -20.34 23.86 35.42
C LEU A 1065 -21.27 23.33 36.50
N ARG A 1066 -21.98 24.22 37.20
CA ARG A 1066 -22.90 23.89 38.29
C ARG A 1066 -24.01 24.95 38.38
N PRO A 1067 -25.26 24.55 38.71
CA PRO A 1067 -25.75 23.17 38.85
C PRO A 1067 -25.88 22.44 37.50
N VAL A 1068 -25.86 21.10 37.55
CA VAL A 1068 -26.17 20.21 36.40
C VAL A 1068 -27.36 19.34 36.80
N GLN A 1069 -28.39 19.29 35.97
CA GLN A 1069 -29.58 18.45 36.15
C GLN A 1069 -29.82 17.60 34.90
N GLU A 1070 -30.02 16.30 35.11
CA GLU A 1070 -30.49 15.39 34.06
C GLU A 1070 -32.01 15.34 34.04
N GLN A 1071 -32.60 15.19 32.85
CA GLN A 1071 -34.06 15.07 32.67
C GLN A 1071 -34.83 16.23 33.36
N ALA A 1072 -34.33 17.45 33.17
CA ALA A 1072 -34.83 18.63 33.87
C ALA A 1072 -36.24 19.00 33.38
N LYS A 1073 -37.22 18.96 34.28
CA LYS A 1073 -38.65 19.22 33.97
C LYS A 1073 -39.31 20.28 34.86
N VAL A 1074 -38.68 20.62 35.99
CA VAL A 1074 -39.20 21.55 36.99
C VAL A 1074 -38.06 22.38 37.57
N PHE A 1075 -38.23 23.72 37.58
CA PHE A 1075 -37.30 24.68 38.19
C PHE A 1075 -38.09 25.55 39.18
N GLY A 1076 -38.16 25.14 40.45
CA GLY A 1076 -39.01 25.81 41.44
C GLY A 1076 -40.49 25.80 41.04
N ALA A 1077 -41.07 26.98 40.81
CA ALA A 1077 -42.46 27.13 40.35
C ALA A 1077 -42.62 26.90 38.83
N VAL A 1078 -41.55 26.94 38.06
CA VAL A 1078 -41.58 26.77 36.60
C VAL A 1078 -41.71 25.28 36.27
N ARG A 1079 -42.76 24.92 35.54
CA ARG A 1079 -42.93 23.59 34.93
C ARG A 1079 -42.76 23.71 33.41
N MET A 1080 -42.17 22.70 32.78
CA MET A 1080 -42.02 22.62 31.32
C MET A 1080 -43.37 22.38 30.63
N ARG A 1081 -44.21 23.42 30.55
CA ARG A 1081 -45.53 23.40 29.89
C ARG A 1081 -45.70 24.64 29.04
N ASP A 1082 -46.29 24.50 27.85
CA ASP A 1082 -46.54 25.65 26.98
C ASP A 1082 -47.67 26.55 27.52
N GLY A 1083 -47.92 27.67 26.82
CA GLY A 1083 -48.96 28.64 27.18
C GLY A 1083 -50.39 28.09 27.17
N GLN A 1084 -50.62 26.88 26.66
CA GLN A 1084 -51.91 26.16 26.75
C GLN A 1084 -51.92 25.08 27.83
N GLY A 1085 -50.85 24.97 28.62
CA GLY A 1085 -50.69 23.99 29.68
C GLY A 1085 -50.29 22.60 29.20
N GLN A 1086 -49.94 22.41 27.91
CA GLN A 1086 -49.50 21.11 27.39
C GLN A 1086 -48.05 20.84 27.80
N ASP A 1087 -47.72 19.57 28.07
CA ASP A 1087 -46.37 19.14 28.50
C ASP A 1087 -45.35 19.30 27.36
N LEU A 1088 -44.27 20.06 27.61
CA LEU A 1088 -43.16 20.25 26.67
C LEU A 1088 -42.11 19.12 26.74
N GLY A 1089 -42.21 18.25 27.76
CA GLY A 1089 -41.20 17.25 28.06
C GLY A 1089 -40.04 17.79 28.91
N ASP A 1090 -39.09 16.92 29.19
CA ASP A 1090 -37.84 17.22 29.90
C ASP A 1090 -36.73 17.72 28.96
N ILE A 1091 -35.78 18.46 29.53
CA ILE A 1091 -34.49 18.79 28.90
C ILE A 1091 -33.51 17.69 29.34
N ASP A 1092 -32.89 16.99 28.38
CA ASP A 1092 -32.03 15.83 28.67
C ASP A 1092 -30.90 16.17 29.65
N VAL A 1093 -30.16 17.26 29.40
CA VAL A 1093 -29.15 17.81 30.31
C VAL A 1093 -29.27 19.34 30.39
N PHE A 1094 -29.43 19.86 31.60
CA PHE A 1094 -29.42 21.29 31.91
C PHE A 1094 -28.15 21.60 32.71
N ALA A 1095 -27.38 22.60 32.29
CA ALA A 1095 -26.15 23.01 32.97
C ALA A 1095 -26.01 24.53 33.03
N VAL A 1096 -25.38 25.02 34.09
CA VAL A 1096 -25.15 26.46 34.31
C VAL A 1096 -23.66 26.76 34.39
N ASP A 1097 -23.23 27.75 33.60
CA ASP A 1097 -21.93 28.40 33.68
C ASP A 1097 -22.13 29.79 34.31
N GLU A 1098 -21.93 29.86 35.62
CA GLU A 1098 -22.08 31.12 36.37
C GLU A 1098 -21.03 32.17 35.99
N PRO A 1099 -19.72 31.85 35.90
CA PRO A 1099 -18.71 32.83 35.45
C PRO A 1099 -19.01 33.43 34.08
N GLY A 1100 -19.45 32.61 33.12
CA GLY A 1100 -19.80 33.05 31.77
C GLY A 1100 -21.22 33.59 31.62
N ARG A 1101 -22.04 33.54 32.69
CA ARG A 1101 -23.48 33.87 32.72
C ARG A 1101 -24.26 33.15 31.60
N ARG A 1102 -24.09 31.83 31.49
CA ARG A 1102 -24.78 31.01 30.47
C ARG A 1102 -25.52 29.83 31.08
N ILE A 1103 -26.65 29.51 30.46
CA ILE A 1103 -27.43 28.31 30.71
C ILE A 1103 -27.40 27.46 29.44
N TYR A 1104 -26.97 26.21 29.55
CA TYR A 1104 -26.96 25.24 28.47
C TYR A 1104 -28.14 24.29 28.62
N CYS A 1105 -28.99 24.25 27.60
CA CYS A 1105 -30.07 23.28 27.46
C CYS A 1105 -29.69 22.29 26.36
N VAL A 1106 -29.29 21.07 26.75
CA VAL A 1106 -28.72 20.08 25.84
C VAL A 1106 -29.72 18.94 25.63
N GLU A 1107 -30.15 18.75 24.39
CA GLU A 1107 -30.89 17.54 23.95
C GLU A 1107 -29.87 16.48 23.55
N CYS A 1108 -30.00 15.27 24.09
CA CYS A 1108 -29.05 14.18 23.89
C CYS A 1108 -29.71 13.05 23.10
N LYS A 1109 -29.07 12.60 22.03
CA LYS A 1109 -29.58 11.48 21.21
C LYS A 1109 -28.49 10.46 20.90
N ASN A 1110 -28.77 9.20 21.20
CA ASN A 1110 -27.88 8.09 20.92
C ASN A 1110 -28.43 7.27 19.74
N PHE A 1111 -28.39 7.86 18.55
CA PHE A 1111 -28.71 7.12 17.35
C PHE A 1111 -27.55 6.26 16.89
N ALA A 1112 -27.93 5.19 16.21
CA ALA A 1112 -27.03 4.44 15.36
C ALA A 1112 -26.34 5.36 14.36
N VAL A 1113 -25.04 5.14 14.14
CA VAL A 1113 -24.32 5.72 12.99
C VAL A 1113 -25.08 5.38 11.71
N ALA A 1114 -25.56 6.40 11.00
CA ALA A 1114 -26.15 6.28 9.67
C ALA A 1114 -25.04 6.07 8.65
N ARG A 1115 -25.06 4.92 7.96
CA ARG A 1115 -23.99 4.48 7.03
C ARG A 1115 -24.39 4.62 5.57
N THR A 1116 -25.69 4.61 5.30
CA THR A 1116 -26.26 4.70 3.94
C THR A 1116 -27.02 6.00 3.76
N ALA A 1117 -27.15 6.46 2.50
CA ALA A 1117 -27.95 7.63 2.15
C ALA A 1117 -29.37 7.55 2.73
N ALA A 1118 -29.98 6.36 2.70
CA ALA A 1118 -31.28 6.10 3.27
C ALA A 1118 -31.36 6.35 4.80
N GLU A 1119 -30.35 5.90 5.53
CA GLU A 1119 -30.28 6.11 6.98
C GLU A 1119 -30.01 7.58 7.32
N VAL A 1120 -29.18 8.26 6.52
CA VAL A 1120 -28.95 9.70 6.64
C VAL A 1120 -30.25 10.46 6.43
N HIS A 1121 -31.03 10.09 5.40
CA HIS A 1121 -32.35 10.68 5.17
C HIS A 1121 -33.31 10.44 6.33
N GLY A 1122 -33.43 9.19 6.80
CA GLY A 1122 -34.29 8.88 7.95
C GLY A 1122 -33.90 9.67 9.21
N LEU A 1123 -32.60 9.90 9.41
CA LEU A 1123 -32.09 10.71 10.51
C LEU A 1123 -32.42 12.20 10.33
N VAL A 1124 -32.28 12.76 9.12
CA VAL A 1124 -32.68 14.15 8.81
C VAL A 1124 -34.18 14.34 8.99
N GLU A 1125 -35.01 13.41 8.52
CA GLU A 1125 -36.46 13.44 8.73
C GLU A 1125 -36.81 13.46 10.22
N GLU A 1126 -36.20 12.60 11.03
CA GLU A 1126 -36.45 12.57 12.47
C GLU A 1126 -35.95 13.83 13.20
N LEU A 1127 -34.83 14.40 12.73
CA LEU A 1127 -34.24 15.62 13.26
C LEU A 1127 -35.10 16.86 12.96
N GLU A 1128 -35.53 17.05 11.71
CA GLU A 1128 -36.05 18.33 11.21
C GLU A 1128 -37.55 18.35 10.92
N HIS A 1129 -38.07 17.29 10.28
CA HIS A 1129 -39.46 17.25 9.81
C HIS A 1129 -40.41 16.53 10.78
N GLY A 1130 -39.90 15.58 11.54
CA GLY A 1130 -40.69 14.70 12.40
C GLY A 1130 -41.40 13.60 11.62
N ARG A 1131 -42.29 12.87 12.28
CA ARG A 1131 -43.12 11.82 11.66
C ARG A 1131 -44.55 12.35 11.50
N PRO A 1132 -45.38 11.80 10.60
CA PRO A 1132 -46.78 12.21 10.49
C PRO A 1132 -47.49 12.16 11.85
N GLY A 1133 -47.87 13.34 12.38
CA GLY A 1133 -48.50 13.49 13.69
C GLY A 1133 -47.56 13.72 14.89
N GLU A 1134 -46.24 13.73 14.68
CA GLU A 1134 -45.22 13.95 15.71
C GLU A 1134 -44.26 15.08 15.30
N ARG A 1135 -44.02 16.02 16.22
CA ARG A 1135 -43.05 17.12 16.03
C ARG A 1135 -41.61 16.60 15.96
N SER A 1136 -40.76 17.28 15.18
CA SER A 1136 -39.35 16.94 15.03
C SER A 1136 -38.54 17.10 16.32
N ILE A 1137 -37.32 16.56 16.36
CA ILE A 1137 -36.41 16.78 17.50
C ILE A 1137 -36.10 18.27 17.65
N VAL A 1138 -35.80 18.95 16.55
CA VAL A 1138 -35.51 20.39 16.53
C VAL A 1138 -36.70 21.19 17.05
N GLU A 1139 -37.91 20.98 16.50
CA GLU A 1139 -39.10 21.74 16.91
C GLU A 1139 -39.39 21.55 18.41
N ARG A 1140 -39.28 20.31 18.91
CA ARG A 1140 -39.49 20.03 20.35
C ARG A 1140 -38.46 20.74 21.22
N HIS A 1141 -37.19 20.67 20.86
CA HIS A 1141 -36.13 21.26 21.69
C HIS A 1141 -36.12 22.78 21.65
N VAL A 1142 -36.37 23.40 20.49
CA VAL A 1142 -36.51 24.86 20.38
C VAL A 1142 -37.61 25.37 21.32
N ARG A 1143 -38.77 24.71 21.36
CA ARG A 1143 -39.86 25.09 22.28
C ARG A 1143 -39.47 24.95 23.76
N ARG A 1144 -38.64 23.97 24.12
CA ARG A 1144 -38.12 23.82 25.49
C ARG A 1144 -37.15 24.94 25.85
N VAL A 1145 -36.23 25.28 24.93
CA VAL A 1145 -35.25 26.34 25.11
C VAL A 1145 -35.93 27.71 25.21
N ASP A 1146 -36.91 27.98 24.35
CA ASP A 1146 -37.67 29.23 24.38
C ASP A 1146 -38.50 29.36 25.65
N HIS A 1147 -39.09 28.27 26.15
CA HIS A 1147 -39.75 28.28 27.47
C HIS A 1147 -38.80 28.65 28.61
N VAL A 1148 -37.56 28.16 28.58
CA VAL A 1148 -36.53 28.54 29.57
C VAL A 1148 -36.13 30.02 29.41
N ARG A 1149 -36.08 30.54 28.18
CA ARG A 1149 -35.82 31.97 27.92
C ARG A 1149 -36.95 32.85 28.45
N ASP A 1150 -38.19 32.48 28.18
CA ASP A 1150 -39.39 33.22 28.61
C ASP A 1150 -39.52 33.22 30.14
N GLN A 1151 -39.06 32.16 30.81
CA GLN A 1151 -39.11 32.00 32.26
C GLN A 1151 -37.75 32.22 32.95
N LEU A 1152 -36.78 32.84 32.27
CA LEU A 1152 -35.39 32.93 32.72
C LEU A 1152 -35.25 33.50 34.13
N SER A 1153 -35.98 34.57 34.46
CA SER A 1153 -35.93 35.19 35.79
C SER A 1153 -36.30 34.20 36.91
N ALA A 1154 -37.35 33.40 36.70
CA ALA A 1154 -37.81 32.41 37.67
C ALA A 1154 -36.86 31.20 37.74
N VAL A 1155 -36.24 30.81 36.62
CA VAL A 1155 -35.20 29.77 36.58
C VAL A 1155 -33.95 30.21 37.34
N LEU A 1156 -33.51 31.47 37.19
CA LEU A 1156 -32.37 32.03 37.93
C LEU A 1156 -32.67 32.14 39.44
N GLU A 1157 -33.88 32.56 39.80
CA GLU A 1157 -34.33 32.63 41.19
C GLU A 1157 -34.30 31.25 41.87
N HIS A 1158 -34.72 30.20 41.17
CA HIS A 1158 -34.67 28.82 41.68
C HIS A 1158 -33.26 28.40 42.13
N PHE A 1159 -32.22 28.87 41.44
CA PHE A 1159 -30.82 28.56 41.75
C PHE A 1159 -30.11 29.67 42.53
N SER A 1160 -30.82 30.70 43.00
CA SER A 1160 -30.28 31.84 43.75
C SER A 1160 -29.23 32.67 42.98
N PHE A 1161 -29.35 32.77 41.67
CA PHE A 1161 -28.45 33.59 40.83
C PHE A 1161 -28.99 35.01 40.62
N SER A 1162 -28.08 36.00 40.50
CA SER A 1162 -28.45 37.40 40.25
C SER A 1162 -29.04 37.59 38.84
N PRO A 1163 -30.13 38.36 38.68
CA PRO A 1163 -30.72 38.63 37.38
C PRO A 1163 -29.82 39.56 36.52
N GLY A 1164 -29.85 39.36 35.20
CA GLY A 1164 -29.22 40.23 34.19
C GLY A 1164 -27.96 39.69 33.52
N GLY A 1165 -27.86 39.85 32.19
CA GLY A 1165 -26.70 39.46 31.38
C GLY A 1165 -26.55 37.95 31.12
N TRP A 1166 -27.60 37.16 31.38
CA TRP A 1166 -27.62 35.72 31.15
C TRP A 1166 -28.04 35.37 29.73
N VAL A 1167 -27.42 34.34 29.16
CA VAL A 1167 -27.78 33.79 27.83
C VAL A 1167 -28.18 32.33 27.96
N VAL A 1168 -29.31 31.96 27.35
CA VAL A 1168 -29.76 30.55 27.24
C VAL A 1168 -29.40 30.01 25.86
N GLU A 1169 -28.55 29.00 25.86
CA GLU A 1169 -28.03 28.33 24.66
C GLU A 1169 -28.59 26.91 24.57
N GLY A 1170 -29.32 26.64 23.48
CA GLY A 1170 -29.81 25.31 23.16
C GLY A 1170 -28.82 24.55 22.30
N LEU A 1171 -28.49 23.31 22.66
CA LEU A 1171 -27.61 22.43 21.89
C LEU A 1171 -28.30 21.09 21.64
N ILE A 1172 -28.06 20.48 20.48
CA ILE A 1172 -28.47 19.10 20.18
C ILE A 1172 -27.18 18.29 20.02
N VAL A 1173 -27.00 17.28 20.86
CA VAL A 1173 -25.76 16.49 20.92
C VAL A 1173 -26.07 15.03 20.63
N PHE A 1174 -25.37 14.48 19.65
CA PHE A 1174 -25.46 13.08 19.26
C PHE A 1174 -24.26 12.27 19.76
N LYS A 1175 -24.46 11.01 20.13
CA LYS A 1175 -23.36 10.16 20.64
C LYS A 1175 -22.26 9.95 19.60
N HIS A 1176 -22.65 9.67 18.37
CA HIS A 1176 -21.74 9.45 17.25
C HIS A 1176 -21.88 10.58 16.24
N ASP A 1177 -20.86 10.78 15.42
CA ASP A 1177 -20.91 11.71 14.30
C ASP A 1177 -21.79 11.18 13.15
N SER A 1178 -22.20 12.07 12.25
CA SER A 1178 -22.98 11.71 11.07
C SER A 1178 -22.87 12.78 9.98
N VAL A 1179 -22.88 12.32 8.73
CA VAL A 1179 -23.01 13.18 7.54
C VAL A 1179 -24.31 14.01 7.58
N ALA A 1180 -25.32 13.58 8.34
CA ALA A 1180 -26.57 14.32 8.49
C ALA A 1180 -26.40 15.68 9.19
N TYR A 1181 -25.45 15.83 10.12
CA TYR A 1181 -25.40 17.01 10.99
C TYR A 1181 -24.94 18.27 10.26
N PRO A 1182 -23.89 18.25 9.43
CA PRO A 1182 -23.52 19.41 8.61
C PRO A 1182 -24.58 19.77 7.55
N LEU A 1183 -25.46 18.82 7.19
CA LEU A 1183 -26.55 19.03 6.25
C LEU A 1183 -27.81 19.61 6.90
N SER A 1184 -27.85 19.67 8.24
CA SER A 1184 -29.01 20.16 8.98
C SER A 1184 -29.16 21.68 8.86
N ALA A 1185 -30.40 22.12 8.63
CA ALA A 1185 -30.85 23.52 8.69
C ALA A 1185 -31.35 23.93 10.09
N SER A 1186 -31.09 23.13 11.13
CA SER A 1186 -31.49 23.41 12.51
C SER A 1186 -30.99 24.80 12.98
N PRO A 1187 -31.85 25.63 13.61
CA PRO A 1187 -31.44 26.89 14.22
C PRO A 1187 -30.60 26.70 15.50
N LEU A 1188 -30.60 25.49 16.08
CA LEU A 1188 -29.74 25.11 17.20
C LEU A 1188 -28.52 24.35 16.68
N PRO A 1189 -27.32 24.54 17.27
CA PRO A 1189 -26.15 23.74 16.92
C PRO A 1189 -26.39 22.24 17.11
N VAL A 1190 -26.14 21.47 16.06
CA VAL A 1190 -26.18 20.01 16.05
C VAL A 1190 -24.74 19.49 16.05
N LEU A 1191 -24.35 18.79 17.11
CA LEU A 1191 -22.95 18.39 17.34
C LEU A 1191 -22.85 16.90 17.65
N SER A 1192 -21.78 16.25 17.22
CA SER A 1192 -21.35 14.98 17.82
C SER A 1192 -20.83 15.22 19.25
N PHE A 1193 -20.77 14.17 20.07
CA PHE A 1193 -20.25 14.28 21.44
C PHE A 1193 -18.81 14.81 21.48
N GLU A 1194 -17.99 14.43 20.49
CA GLU A 1194 -16.61 14.89 20.39
C GLU A 1194 -16.53 16.39 20.04
N GLN A 1195 -17.33 16.85 19.06
CA GLN A 1195 -17.44 18.27 18.71
C GLN A 1195 -17.98 19.10 19.88
N PHE A 1196 -18.98 18.58 20.59
CA PHE A 1196 -19.51 19.17 21.81
C PHE A 1196 -18.42 19.27 22.89
N ALA A 1197 -17.66 18.21 23.12
CA ALA A 1197 -16.59 18.19 24.11
C ALA A 1197 -15.50 19.22 23.80
N GLN A 1198 -15.06 19.30 22.55
CA GLN A 1198 -14.08 20.29 22.09
C GLN A 1198 -14.61 21.72 22.28
N ARG A 1199 -15.84 22.00 21.85
CA ARG A 1199 -16.49 23.32 21.98
C ARG A 1199 -16.61 23.75 23.44
N MET A 1200 -17.08 22.87 24.31
CA MET A 1200 -17.26 23.16 25.73
C MET A 1200 -15.93 23.38 26.43
N THR A 1201 -14.91 22.55 26.12
CA THR A 1201 -13.56 22.71 26.70
C THR A 1201 -12.93 24.04 26.29
N ALA A 1202 -13.07 24.44 25.02
CA ALA A 1202 -12.58 25.73 24.53
C ALA A 1202 -13.33 26.92 25.17
N SER A 1203 -14.64 26.79 25.38
CA SER A 1203 -15.48 27.84 25.97
C SER A 1203 -15.24 28.02 27.48
N CYS A 1204 -14.85 26.94 28.18
CA CYS A 1204 -14.62 26.95 29.63
C CYS A 1204 -13.13 27.10 30.00
N ALA A 1205 -12.22 27.15 29.01
CA ALA A 1205 -10.81 27.40 29.27
C ALA A 1205 -10.63 28.79 29.90
N PRO A 1206 -9.91 28.93 31.01
CA PRO A 1206 -9.68 30.23 31.62
C PRO A 1206 -8.98 31.11 30.60
N THR A 1207 -9.61 32.25 30.27
CA THR A 1207 -9.00 33.28 29.44
C THR A 1207 -7.67 33.64 30.10
N ARG A 1208 -6.54 33.22 29.52
CA ARG A 1208 -5.23 33.77 29.89
C ARG A 1208 -5.29 35.26 29.58
N ARG A 1209 -5.68 36.05 30.58
CA ARG A 1209 -5.39 37.47 30.61
C ARG A 1209 -3.89 37.60 30.42
N GLN A 1210 -3.52 38.32 29.36
CA GLN A 1210 -2.19 38.87 29.17
C GLN A 1210 -1.73 39.53 30.48
N ALA A 1211 -0.78 38.88 31.15
CA ALA A 1211 0.10 39.46 32.14
C ALA A 1211 1.30 38.52 32.24
N TYR A 1212 2.21 38.66 31.27
CA TYR A 1212 3.68 38.68 31.35
C TYR A 1212 4.26 38.45 29.96
#